data_AF-A0A0R3X042-F1
#
_entry.id   AF-A0A0R3X042-F1
#
_cell.length_a   1.000
_cell.length_b   1.000
_cell.length_c   1.000
_cell.angle_alpha   90.00
_cell.angle_beta   90.00
_cell.angle_gamma   90.00
#
_symmetry.space_group_name_H-M   'P 1'
#
loop_
_entity.id
_entity.type
_entity.pdbx_description
1 polymer ?
#
loop_
_entity_poly.entity_id
_entity_poly.type
_entity_poly.pdbx_seq_one_letter_code
_entity_poly.pdbx_strand_id
1 'polypeptide(L)'
;MRTFDSSGNLALLRQELKVRQLDAFILPMEDSHFSEYLAAADKRIAFISGFTGSSGTAVITTANRAALWTDARYHNQAGFLHIFCCPDVPTIPAWIAQVTDSGCRIGFDPQQMSFNSVGILQRQLDSASIEVKSNRSFVPIDGTNLVDLVWKDRPSLPTNPIRAVPLESFAGHSWEQKLDTLRDQMKVKGVTAAVIVQLDEIAWLFNLRGSDINYNPFFFSYAVVTMDDVHLFVEHKRGSNSIDLNEYFRSPSHRISLHPYDEFPSWITSNTAWRDGRVWLPSVSSYMLASAIPENQRLFDISPISSLKAVKNPLEVKGMRLSNLVDSLAVCDFLSWLEDVAESGKMDPTVVAPCDLLGVEPPKIATEASVAAYLNAIRISADGCLGLSFPTIPGAAMLIVLLKWSSCNYFVNIQYNPIKLLLLTFLDANGAIIHYNVSENGSGSQLTVDSLFLLDSGGQYATGTTDVTRTVHLGVPTEEQVEDYTQVLKAHASLASLVRGYTTFPDNTPGTKLDAVCRASMWRDRRDFPHGTGHGVGANLCVHEGPIGMSGRRSQTLSAIGVTEPGIRKNMVLTIEPGYYLTGKYGIRLENVVLVVDSPQPSRDTATPFLSFEALTLVPFQRRLINAAMLDKEAIKWVDSYHAKVREHLLTRVAFEAEHKGLSVARERTRNWILRETEPLCVSSTSSFNFRLRSDETGRNIQALTIW
;
A
#
# COMPACT_ATOMS: atom_id res chain seq x y z
N MET A 1 -9.90 7.17 -23.85
CA MET A 1 -9.23 8.14 -22.95
C MET A 1 -9.57 9.55 -23.43
N ARG A 2 -10.16 10.41 -22.59
CA ARG A 2 -10.10 11.84 -22.84
C ARG A 2 -8.64 12.25 -22.71
N THR A 3 -8.11 12.98 -23.69
CA THR A 3 -6.82 13.62 -23.59
C THR A 3 -6.94 14.78 -22.62
N PHE A 4 -6.29 14.69 -21.46
CA PHE A 4 -6.14 15.84 -20.57
C PHE A 4 -5.22 16.84 -21.29
N ASP A 5 -5.75 18.01 -21.64
CA ASP A 5 -4.94 19.05 -22.28
C ASP A 5 -4.20 19.87 -21.23
N SER A 6 -2.96 19.49 -20.96
CA SER A 6 -2.07 20.21 -20.04
C SER A 6 -1.29 21.34 -20.72
N SER A 7 -1.52 21.63 -22.00
CA SER A 7 -0.70 22.56 -22.79
C SER A 7 -0.69 23.96 -22.19
N GLY A 8 -1.85 24.45 -21.73
CA GLY A 8 -1.97 25.75 -21.07
C GLY A 8 -1.20 25.82 -19.74
N ASN A 9 -1.35 24.80 -18.90
CA ASN A 9 -0.69 24.74 -17.59
C ASN A 9 0.85 24.65 -17.76
N LEU A 10 1.32 23.83 -18.70
CA LEU A 10 2.75 23.70 -19.01
C LEU A 10 3.33 25.00 -19.60
N ALA A 11 2.58 25.72 -20.42
CA ALA A 11 3.03 27.00 -20.97
C ALA A 11 3.24 28.05 -19.87
N LEU A 12 2.29 28.16 -18.94
CA LEU A 12 2.41 29.05 -17.77
C LEU A 12 3.59 28.65 -16.88
N LEU A 13 3.74 27.36 -16.58
CA LEU A 13 4.86 26.89 -15.75
C LEU A 13 6.21 27.21 -16.39
N ARG A 14 6.35 27.01 -17.71
CA ARG A 14 7.58 27.36 -18.46
C ARG A 14 7.88 28.86 -18.43
N GLN A 15 6.86 29.71 -18.35
CA GLN A 15 7.05 31.15 -18.14
C GLN A 15 7.67 31.42 -16.78
N GLU A 16 7.17 30.78 -15.72
CA GLU A 16 7.72 30.90 -14.36
C GLU A 16 9.18 30.41 -14.27
N LEU A 17 9.55 29.36 -15.03
CA LEU A 17 10.94 28.89 -15.14
C LEU A 17 11.85 29.96 -15.76
N LYS A 18 11.42 30.57 -16.88
CA LYS A 18 12.19 31.62 -17.57
C LYS A 18 12.39 32.84 -16.69
N VAL A 19 11.35 33.28 -15.96
CA VAL A 19 11.43 34.41 -15.02
C VAL A 19 12.49 34.17 -13.94
N ARG A 20 12.67 32.92 -13.49
CA ARG A 20 13.65 32.53 -12.45
C ARG A 20 14.99 32.05 -13.00
N GLN A 21 15.19 32.16 -14.31
CA GLN A 21 16.40 31.70 -15.00
C GLN A 21 16.69 30.21 -14.73
N LEU A 22 15.64 29.39 -14.73
CA LEU A 22 15.70 27.94 -14.61
C LEU A 22 15.48 27.31 -15.99
N ASP A 23 16.18 26.21 -16.26
CA ASP A 23 16.10 25.49 -17.53
C ASP A 23 15.18 24.26 -17.43
N ALA A 24 15.07 23.69 -16.23
CA ALA A 24 14.18 22.60 -15.92
C ALA A 24 13.61 22.72 -14.50
N PHE A 25 12.53 21.98 -14.25
CA PHE A 25 11.92 21.81 -12.94
C PHE A 25 11.58 20.35 -12.70
N ILE A 26 12.05 19.81 -11.58
CA ILE A 26 11.71 18.45 -11.12
C ILE A 26 10.58 18.55 -10.08
N LEU A 27 9.56 17.73 -10.27
CA LEU A 27 8.34 17.72 -9.47
C LEU A 27 8.00 16.29 -9.07
N PRO A 28 8.28 15.88 -7.82
CA PRO A 28 7.86 14.57 -7.30
C PRO A 28 6.38 14.56 -6.87
N MET A 29 5.76 13.39 -6.78
CA MET A 29 4.45 13.17 -6.13
C MET A 29 4.63 13.07 -4.62
N GLU A 30 5.02 14.16 -3.97
CA GLU A 30 5.28 14.21 -2.53
C GLU A 30 4.56 15.43 -1.94
N ASP A 31 4.22 15.39 -0.66
CA ASP A 31 3.89 16.59 0.12
C ASP A 31 5.08 16.99 1.02
N SER A 32 4.91 18.01 1.85
CA SER A 32 5.98 18.44 2.78
C SER A 32 6.22 17.46 3.94
N HIS A 33 5.41 16.40 4.04
CA HIS A 33 5.46 15.38 5.10
C HIS A 33 5.90 14.00 4.60
N PHE A 34 6.13 13.84 3.29
CA PHE A 34 6.39 12.56 2.62
C PHE A 34 5.28 11.54 2.85
N SER A 35 4.03 12.01 2.79
CA SER A 35 2.84 11.19 2.92
C SER A 35 2.66 10.26 1.72
N GLU A 36 2.26 9.01 1.96
CA GLU A 36 1.97 8.07 0.88
C GLU A 36 0.78 8.51 0.01
N TYR A 37 -0.29 8.97 0.64
CA TYR A 37 -1.45 9.54 -0.04
C TYR A 37 -1.44 11.05 0.11
N LEU A 38 -1.76 11.75 -0.98
CA LEU A 38 -1.73 13.21 -1.03
C LEU A 38 -3.13 13.80 -0.85
N ALA A 39 -3.21 14.86 -0.04
CA ALA A 39 -4.38 15.74 -0.04
C ALA A 39 -4.56 16.40 -1.42
N ALA A 40 -5.78 16.84 -1.74
CA ALA A 40 -6.09 17.43 -3.04
C ALA A 40 -5.19 18.64 -3.38
N ALA A 41 -4.81 19.43 -2.37
CA ALA A 41 -3.93 20.59 -2.51
C ALA A 41 -2.49 20.24 -2.93
N ASP A 42 -2.04 19.00 -2.76
CA ASP A 42 -0.68 18.55 -3.08
C ASP A 42 -0.62 17.65 -4.31
N LYS A 43 -1.75 17.41 -5.00
CA LYS A 43 -1.82 16.65 -6.26
C LYS A 43 -1.32 17.45 -7.48
N ARG A 44 -0.13 18.05 -7.35
CA ARG A 44 0.52 18.92 -8.35
C ARG A 44 0.81 18.21 -9.67
N ILE A 45 1.25 16.95 -9.64
CA ILE A 45 1.44 16.17 -10.87
C ILE A 45 0.12 15.94 -11.60
N ALA A 46 -0.95 15.62 -10.87
CA ALA A 46 -2.27 15.43 -11.48
C ALA A 46 -2.74 16.73 -12.16
N PHE A 47 -2.53 17.88 -11.53
CA PHE A 47 -2.85 19.17 -12.14
C PHE A 47 -2.03 19.48 -13.42
N ILE A 48 -0.72 19.22 -13.41
CA ILE A 48 0.16 19.58 -14.54
C ILE A 48 0.15 18.55 -15.68
N SER A 49 -0.29 17.32 -15.43
CA SER A 49 -0.19 16.22 -16.41
C SER A 49 -1.46 15.40 -16.62
N GLY A 50 -2.45 15.49 -15.72
CA GLY A 50 -3.61 14.59 -15.70
C GLY A 50 -3.32 13.20 -15.15
N PHE A 51 -2.07 12.89 -14.79
CA PHE A 51 -1.71 11.60 -14.22
C PHE A 51 -2.10 11.51 -12.74
N THR A 52 -2.93 10.53 -12.40
CA THR A 52 -3.52 10.34 -11.06
C THR A 52 -3.02 9.08 -10.35
N GLY A 53 -1.92 8.48 -10.81
CA GLY A 53 -1.28 7.37 -10.09
C GLY A 53 -0.73 7.82 -8.73
N SER A 54 -0.37 6.86 -7.87
CA SER A 54 0.17 7.16 -6.52
C SER A 54 1.69 7.36 -6.48
N SER A 55 2.38 7.13 -7.60
CA SER A 55 3.85 7.18 -7.67
C SER A 55 4.24 7.85 -8.98
N GLY A 56 5.08 8.88 -8.90
CA GLY A 56 5.53 9.57 -10.10
C GLY A 56 6.49 10.71 -9.81
N THR A 57 7.32 11.04 -10.78
CA THR A 57 8.15 12.25 -10.78
C THR A 57 8.17 12.84 -12.18
N ALA A 58 7.76 14.09 -12.31
CA ALA A 58 7.78 14.81 -13.57
C ALA A 58 9.03 15.69 -13.68
N VAL A 59 9.55 15.84 -14.88
CA VAL A 59 10.56 16.85 -15.22
C VAL A 59 10.06 17.66 -16.40
N ILE A 60 9.98 18.98 -16.22
CA ILE A 60 9.50 19.93 -17.22
C ILE A 60 10.67 20.84 -17.60
N THR A 61 10.96 20.97 -18.90
CA THR A 61 12.02 21.88 -19.40
C THR A 61 11.43 23.12 -20.07
N THR A 62 12.22 24.20 -20.11
CA THR A 62 11.91 25.42 -20.88
C THR A 62 11.92 25.17 -22.38
N ALA A 63 12.70 24.18 -22.86
CA ALA A 63 12.82 23.76 -24.25
C ALA A 63 11.66 22.88 -24.75
N ASN A 64 10.45 23.08 -24.20
CA ASN A 64 9.22 22.38 -24.58
C ASN A 64 9.26 20.84 -24.45
N ARG A 65 10.11 20.29 -23.57
CA ARG A 65 10.07 18.87 -23.22
C ARG A 65 9.44 18.69 -21.84
N ALA A 66 8.76 17.56 -21.66
CA ALA A 66 8.23 17.13 -20.38
C ALA A 66 8.23 15.60 -20.35
N ALA A 67 8.63 15.02 -19.22
CA ALA A 67 8.63 13.57 -19.02
C ALA A 67 8.12 13.26 -17.61
N LEU A 68 7.51 12.09 -17.45
CA LEU A 68 6.95 11.60 -16.19
C LEU A 68 7.48 10.18 -15.97
N TRP A 69 8.30 9.99 -14.95
CA TRP A 69 8.73 8.67 -14.51
C TRP A 69 7.71 8.14 -13.51
N THR A 70 7.24 6.92 -13.72
CA THR A 70 6.41 6.16 -12.78
C THR A 70 6.79 4.69 -12.90
N ASP A 71 6.51 3.89 -11.88
CA ASP A 71 6.82 2.47 -11.87
C ASP A 71 5.84 1.63 -12.71
N ALA A 72 6.18 0.35 -12.92
CA ALA A 72 5.44 -0.58 -13.77
C ALA A 72 3.94 -0.70 -13.41
N ARG A 73 3.53 -0.37 -12.17
CA ARG A 73 2.12 -0.41 -11.74
C ARG A 73 1.24 0.55 -12.53
N TYR A 74 1.82 1.64 -13.04
CA TYR A 74 1.09 2.75 -13.66
C TYR A 74 1.34 2.92 -15.16
N HIS A 75 2.03 1.97 -15.81
CA HIS A 75 2.36 2.03 -17.24
C HIS A 75 1.13 2.31 -18.13
N ASN A 76 0.05 1.55 -17.92
CA ASN A 76 -1.18 1.70 -18.70
C ASN A 76 -1.92 3.01 -18.42
N GLN A 77 -1.84 3.53 -17.19
CA GLN A 77 -2.47 4.79 -16.80
C GLN A 77 -1.70 5.99 -17.36
N ALA A 78 -0.36 5.94 -17.32
CA ALA A 78 0.50 7.01 -17.83
C ALA A 78 0.48 7.10 -19.38
N GLY A 79 0.17 6.00 -20.08
CA GLY A 79 0.23 5.95 -21.54
C GLY A 79 1.67 6.02 -22.06
N PHE A 80 1.91 6.67 -23.21
CA PHE A 80 3.23 6.77 -23.83
C PHE A 80 4.20 7.78 -23.16
N LEU A 81 3.94 8.21 -21.93
CA LEU A 81 4.85 9.06 -21.15
C LEU A 81 5.94 8.18 -20.51
N HIS A 82 7.22 8.52 -20.71
CA HIS A 82 8.38 7.64 -20.49
C HIS A 82 8.44 6.93 -19.11
N ILE A 83 8.25 5.60 -19.13
CA ILE A 83 8.03 4.70 -17.98
C ILE A 83 9.31 4.19 -17.31
N PHE A 84 9.36 4.13 -15.97
CA PHE A 84 10.39 3.40 -15.24
C PHE A 84 10.04 1.89 -15.18
N CYS A 85 10.91 1.06 -15.77
CA CYS A 85 11.15 -0.39 -15.50
C CYS A 85 11.65 -1.17 -16.75
N CYS A 86 11.79 -0.56 -17.92
CA CYS A 86 12.53 -1.16 -19.02
C CYS A 86 14.02 -0.80 -18.93
N PRO A 87 14.96 -1.74 -19.24
CA PRO A 87 16.39 -1.47 -19.33
C PRO A 87 16.73 -0.28 -20.25
N ASP A 88 15.84 0.04 -21.18
CA ASP A 88 16.02 1.06 -22.21
C ASP A 88 15.55 2.47 -21.80
N VAL A 89 14.98 2.67 -20.61
CA VAL A 89 14.53 4.01 -20.17
C VAL A 89 15.61 4.69 -19.34
N PRO A 90 16.05 5.91 -19.74
CA PRO A 90 17.06 6.64 -18.98
C PRO A 90 16.55 7.02 -17.60
N THR A 91 17.46 7.02 -16.61
CA THR A 91 17.19 7.62 -15.31
C THR A 91 16.89 9.12 -15.45
N ILE A 92 16.20 9.72 -14.48
CA ILE A 92 15.92 11.16 -14.48
C ILE A 92 17.19 11.99 -14.75
N PRO A 93 18.31 11.78 -14.04
CA PRO A 93 19.53 12.53 -14.32
C PRO A 93 20.12 12.28 -15.72
N ALA A 94 20.07 11.05 -16.22
CA ALA A 94 20.55 10.73 -17.55
C ALA A 94 19.70 11.40 -18.64
N TRP A 95 18.38 11.41 -18.49
CA TRP A 95 17.49 12.12 -19.41
C TRP A 95 17.72 13.63 -19.36
N ILE A 96 17.85 14.22 -18.17
CA ILE A 96 18.19 15.65 -18.02
C ILE A 96 19.48 15.95 -18.78
N ALA A 97 20.53 15.15 -18.60
CA ALA A 97 21.80 15.33 -19.31
C ALA A 97 21.67 15.22 -20.84
N GLN A 98 20.77 14.37 -21.35
CA GLN A 98 20.50 14.21 -22.78
C GLN A 98 19.72 15.37 -23.40
N VAL A 99 18.87 16.05 -22.62
CA VAL A 99 17.90 17.02 -23.16
C VAL A 99 18.17 18.47 -22.77
N THR A 100 19.22 18.74 -21.99
CA THR A 100 19.61 20.08 -21.54
C THR A 100 21.06 20.37 -21.83
N ASP A 101 21.40 21.64 -22.03
CA ASP A 101 22.78 22.10 -22.26
C ASP A 101 23.61 22.11 -20.97
N SER A 102 24.94 22.24 -21.12
CA SER A 102 25.83 22.48 -19.99
C SER A 102 25.44 23.76 -19.24
N GLY A 103 25.56 23.78 -17.92
CA GLY A 103 25.19 24.91 -17.07
C GLY A 103 23.71 24.96 -16.71
N CYS A 104 22.91 23.99 -17.18
CA CYS A 104 21.48 23.86 -16.88
C CYS A 104 21.20 23.96 -15.38
N ARG A 105 20.26 24.85 -15.01
CA ARG A 105 19.75 25.01 -13.65
C ARG A 105 18.42 24.29 -13.52
N ILE A 106 18.40 23.22 -12.72
CA ILE A 106 17.22 22.38 -12.47
C ILE A 106 16.60 22.79 -11.15
N GLY A 107 15.49 23.53 -11.20
CA GLY A 107 14.76 23.95 -10.01
C GLY A 107 14.03 22.80 -9.32
N PHE A 108 13.92 22.86 -8.00
CA PHE A 108 13.08 21.97 -7.21
C PHE A 108 12.48 22.67 -5.99
N ASP A 109 11.34 22.16 -5.49
CA ASP A 109 10.77 22.61 -4.22
C ASP A 109 11.51 21.96 -3.04
N PRO A 110 12.17 22.76 -2.17
CA PRO A 110 12.96 22.22 -1.07
C PRO A 110 12.12 21.57 0.04
N GLN A 111 10.80 21.77 0.06
CA GLN A 111 9.90 21.10 1.01
C GLN A 111 9.51 19.69 0.55
N GLN A 112 9.42 19.45 -0.76
CA GLN A 112 8.94 18.17 -1.34
C GLN A 112 10.07 17.21 -1.75
N MET A 113 11.33 17.62 -1.63
CA MET A 113 12.47 16.75 -1.94
C MET A 113 13.32 16.48 -0.71
N SER A 114 13.63 15.20 -0.47
CA SER A 114 14.55 14.80 0.58
C SER A 114 15.97 15.33 0.32
N PHE A 115 16.63 15.82 1.38
CA PHE A 115 18.00 16.31 1.33
C PHE A 115 18.99 15.28 0.74
N ASN A 116 18.88 14.02 1.19
CA ASN A 116 19.76 12.94 0.72
C ASN A 116 19.51 12.60 -0.75
N SER A 117 18.25 12.59 -1.18
CA SER A 117 17.87 12.30 -2.57
C SER A 117 18.41 13.34 -3.54
N VAL A 118 18.40 14.63 -3.18
CA VAL A 118 18.99 15.69 -4.03
C VAL A 118 20.49 15.45 -4.25
N GLY A 119 21.23 15.09 -3.20
CA GLY A 119 22.66 14.77 -3.33
C GLY A 119 22.93 13.53 -4.20
N ILE A 120 22.08 12.50 -4.14
CA ILE A 120 22.16 11.32 -5.01
C ILE A 120 21.89 11.71 -6.47
N LEU A 121 20.82 12.48 -6.72
CA LEU A 121 20.47 12.94 -8.06
C LEU A 121 21.58 13.79 -8.69
N GLN A 122 22.21 14.67 -7.91
CA GLN A 122 23.34 15.47 -8.38
C GLN A 122 24.52 14.58 -8.80
N ARG A 123 24.93 13.62 -7.96
CA ARG A 123 26.03 12.69 -8.32
C ARG A 123 25.72 11.87 -9.57
N GLN A 124 24.47 11.43 -9.72
CA GLN A 124 24.01 10.70 -10.91
C GLN A 124 24.00 11.60 -12.15
N LEU A 125 23.64 12.88 -12.01
CA LEU A 125 23.67 13.87 -13.09
C LEU A 125 25.10 14.15 -13.56
N ASP A 126 26.02 14.30 -12.61
CA ASP A 126 27.45 14.49 -12.89
C ASP A 126 28.01 13.27 -13.64
N SER A 127 27.65 12.07 -13.19
CA SER A 127 28.11 10.80 -13.81
C SER A 127 27.51 10.56 -15.20
N ALA A 128 26.28 11.01 -15.45
CA ALA A 128 25.62 10.85 -16.74
C ALA A 128 26.02 11.92 -17.76
N SER A 129 26.67 13.00 -17.32
CA SER A 129 27.14 14.07 -18.20
C SER A 129 28.40 13.65 -18.96
N ILE A 130 28.38 13.73 -20.29
CA ILE A 130 29.52 13.38 -21.15
C ILE A 130 30.62 14.48 -21.09
N GLU A 131 30.24 15.71 -20.79
CA GLU A 131 31.13 16.88 -20.76
C GLU A 131 31.97 16.91 -19.47
N VAL A 132 33.27 17.22 -19.59
CA VAL A 132 34.25 17.19 -18.48
C VAL A 132 33.95 18.20 -17.35
N LYS A 133 33.07 19.18 -17.56
CA LYS A 133 32.54 20.12 -16.54
C LYS A 133 31.16 20.61 -16.95
N SER A 134 30.16 19.73 -16.88
CA SER A 134 28.80 20.09 -17.29
C SER A 134 28.22 21.26 -16.50
N ASN A 135 28.61 21.47 -15.24
CA ASN A 135 28.08 22.51 -14.34
C ASN A 135 26.54 22.50 -14.21
N ARG A 136 25.88 21.39 -14.55
CA ARG A 136 24.43 21.24 -14.35
C ARG A 136 24.17 21.08 -12.85
N SER A 137 23.16 21.78 -12.33
CA SER A 137 22.93 21.80 -10.88
C SER A 137 21.46 21.78 -10.51
N PHE A 138 21.13 21.03 -9.45
CA PHE A 138 19.86 21.16 -8.76
C PHE A 138 19.87 22.40 -7.88
N VAL A 139 18.86 23.27 -8.04
CA VAL A 139 18.75 24.56 -7.36
C VAL A 139 17.45 24.60 -6.56
N PRO A 140 17.49 24.80 -5.23
CA PRO A 140 16.29 24.95 -4.43
C PRO A 140 15.57 26.25 -4.83
N ILE A 141 14.25 26.20 -4.92
CA ILE A 141 13.41 27.36 -5.21
C ILE A 141 12.89 27.94 -3.90
N ASP A 142 13.20 29.21 -3.66
CA ASP A 142 12.70 29.92 -2.48
C ASP A 142 11.21 30.28 -2.65
N GLY A 143 10.45 30.13 -1.57
CA GLY A 143 9.05 30.52 -1.49
C GLY A 143 8.08 29.45 -2.02
N THR A 144 7.06 29.90 -2.75
CA THR A 144 5.93 29.06 -3.19
C THR A 144 6.34 28.12 -4.32
N ASN A 145 5.82 26.88 -4.28
CA ASN A 145 5.97 25.92 -5.37
C ASN A 145 5.50 26.52 -6.72
N LEU A 146 6.27 26.29 -7.79
CA LEU A 146 5.97 26.89 -9.09
C LEU A 146 4.64 26.41 -9.70
N VAL A 147 4.19 25.20 -9.37
CA VAL A 147 2.89 24.70 -9.82
C VAL A 147 1.76 25.48 -9.16
N ASP A 148 1.91 25.84 -7.89
CA ASP A 148 0.88 26.58 -7.15
C ASP A 148 0.66 27.99 -7.73
N LEU A 149 1.70 28.60 -8.31
CA LEU A 149 1.60 29.90 -8.98
C LEU A 149 0.73 29.87 -10.24
N VAL A 150 0.62 28.71 -10.88
CA VAL A 150 -0.17 28.52 -12.12
C VAL A 150 -1.48 27.78 -11.88
N TRP A 151 -1.70 27.26 -10.67
CA TRP A 151 -2.91 26.56 -10.26
C TRP A 151 -3.92 27.51 -9.61
N LYS A 152 -4.70 28.20 -10.45
CA LYS A 152 -5.63 29.27 -10.03
C LYS A 152 -6.70 28.83 -9.03
N ASP A 153 -7.18 27.60 -9.15
CA ASP A 153 -8.23 26.98 -8.36
C ASP A 153 -7.70 25.88 -7.42
N ARG A 154 -6.44 26.03 -6.95
CA ARG A 154 -5.82 25.08 -6.02
C ARG A 154 -6.69 24.92 -4.77
N PRO A 155 -7.07 23.69 -4.38
CA PRO A 155 -7.80 23.44 -3.14
C PRO A 155 -7.00 23.91 -1.91
N SER A 156 -7.69 24.40 -0.88
CA SER A 156 -7.04 24.68 0.41
C SER A 156 -6.68 23.37 1.13
N LEU A 157 -5.70 23.44 2.02
CA LEU A 157 -5.42 22.32 2.91
C LEU A 157 -6.66 22.05 3.80
N PRO A 158 -7.07 20.78 3.95
CA PRO A 158 -8.13 20.39 4.87
C PRO A 158 -7.80 20.76 6.32
N THR A 159 -8.84 21.12 7.07
CA THR A 159 -8.78 21.44 8.50
C THR A 159 -9.84 20.63 9.26
N ASN A 160 -9.92 19.34 8.93
CA ASN A 160 -10.94 18.44 9.47
C ASN A 160 -10.77 18.27 11.00
N PRO A 161 -11.83 17.94 11.75
CA PRO A 161 -11.75 17.81 13.21
C PRO A 161 -10.68 16.81 13.67
N ILE A 162 -9.98 17.16 14.76
CA ILE A 162 -9.05 16.25 15.45
C ILE A 162 -9.78 15.57 16.60
N ARG A 163 -9.57 14.26 16.76
CA ARG A 163 -10.08 13.45 17.87
C ARG A 163 -8.96 12.88 18.72
N ALA A 164 -9.20 12.74 20.02
CA ALA A 164 -8.32 12.01 20.91
C ALA A 164 -8.51 10.49 20.75
N VAL A 165 -7.43 9.75 20.94
CA VAL A 165 -7.44 8.29 21.05
C VAL A 165 -7.67 7.91 22.51
N PRO A 166 -8.67 7.05 22.82
CA PRO A 166 -8.92 6.60 24.19
C PRO A 166 -7.71 5.91 24.82
N LEU A 167 -7.29 6.40 25.99
CA LEU A 167 -6.10 5.90 26.68
C LEU A 167 -6.27 4.45 27.13
N GLU A 168 -7.27 4.21 27.96
CA GLU A 168 -7.45 2.94 28.69
C GLU A 168 -7.98 1.78 27.83
N SER A 169 -8.64 2.08 26.71
CA SER A 169 -9.21 1.06 25.83
C SER A 169 -8.37 0.77 24.60
N PHE A 170 -7.38 1.62 24.25
CA PHE A 170 -6.60 1.42 23.05
C PHE A 170 -5.16 1.96 23.11
N ALA A 171 -4.94 3.26 23.42
CA ALA A 171 -3.59 3.84 23.29
C ALA A 171 -2.56 3.24 24.26
N GLY A 172 -2.97 2.83 25.45
CA GLY A 172 -2.15 2.15 26.46
C GLY A 172 -1.08 2.99 27.16
N HIS A 173 -0.62 4.07 26.53
CA HIS A 173 0.29 5.04 27.12
C HIS A 173 -0.18 6.46 26.80
N SER A 174 -0.07 7.36 27.77
CA SER A 174 -0.40 8.76 27.59
C SER A 174 0.62 9.45 26.67
N TRP A 175 0.28 10.62 26.14
CA TRP A 175 1.21 11.35 25.27
C TRP A 175 2.43 11.83 26.05
N GLU A 176 2.28 12.13 27.34
CA GLU A 176 3.36 12.48 28.28
C GLU A 176 4.35 11.32 28.43
N GLN A 177 3.84 10.10 28.68
CA GLN A 177 4.68 8.90 28.81
C GLN A 177 5.44 8.59 27.51
N LYS A 178 4.79 8.78 26.36
CA LYS A 178 5.43 8.63 25.04
C LYS A 178 6.51 9.69 24.83
N LEU A 179 6.25 10.94 25.23
CA LEU A 179 7.20 12.04 25.17
C LEU A 179 8.41 11.82 26.08
N ASP A 180 8.21 11.29 27.28
CA ASP A 180 9.30 10.92 28.20
C ASP A 180 10.18 9.82 27.59
N THR A 181 9.55 8.80 27.01
CA THR A 181 10.26 7.72 26.30
C THR A 181 11.08 8.26 25.12
N LEU A 182 10.50 9.20 24.35
CA LEU A 182 11.22 9.88 23.26
C LEU A 182 12.44 10.65 23.78
N ARG A 183 12.28 11.42 24.86
CA ARG A 183 13.39 12.17 25.49
C ARG A 183 14.47 11.24 26.04
N ASP A 184 14.12 10.07 26.53
CA ASP A 184 15.11 9.07 26.95
C ASP A 184 15.92 8.53 25.76
N GLN A 185 15.27 8.25 24.62
CA GLN A 185 15.98 7.90 23.38
C GLN A 185 16.89 9.05 22.89
N MET A 186 16.43 10.30 23.03
CA MET A 186 17.23 11.49 22.70
C MET A 186 18.50 11.58 23.58
N LYS A 187 18.39 11.32 24.90
CA LYS A 187 19.55 11.26 25.81
C LYS A 187 20.55 10.19 25.37
N VAL A 188 20.07 8.98 25.05
CA VAL A 188 20.93 7.87 24.61
C VAL A 188 21.69 8.22 23.32
N LYS A 189 21.04 8.93 22.39
CA LYS A 189 21.68 9.38 21.13
C LYS A 189 22.52 10.66 21.29
N GLY A 190 22.47 11.33 22.45
CA GLY A 190 23.17 12.59 22.69
C GLY A 190 22.67 13.72 21.77
N VAL A 191 21.36 13.82 21.58
CA VAL A 191 20.70 14.91 20.84
C VAL A 191 19.90 15.79 21.81
N THR A 192 19.79 17.08 21.51
CA THR A 192 19.05 18.05 22.33
C THR A 192 17.67 18.38 21.77
N ALA A 193 17.44 18.06 20.50
CA ALA A 193 16.15 18.22 19.84
C ALA A 193 15.89 17.09 18.84
N ALA A 194 14.62 16.80 18.59
CA ALA A 194 14.14 15.93 17.52
C ALA A 194 13.06 16.66 16.73
N VAL A 195 13.19 16.67 15.40
CA VAL A 195 12.18 17.25 14.50
C VAL A 195 11.33 16.11 13.93
N ILE A 196 10.04 16.17 14.18
CA ILE A 196 9.06 15.17 13.75
C ILE A 196 8.23 15.78 12.63
N VAL A 197 8.32 15.14 11.46
CA VAL A 197 7.68 15.61 10.21
C VAL A 197 6.59 14.66 9.75
N GLN A 198 6.76 13.35 9.96
CA GLN A 198 5.80 12.35 9.51
C GLN A 198 4.51 12.45 10.35
N LEU A 199 3.37 12.58 9.66
CA LEU A 199 2.09 12.89 10.32
C LEU A 199 1.59 11.74 11.21
N ASP A 200 1.90 10.49 10.86
CA ASP A 200 1.58 9.31 11.65
C ASP A 200 2.36 9.27 12.97
N GLU A 201 3.62 9.72 12.96
CA GLU A 201 4.43 9.85 14.17
C GLU A 201 3.88 10.92 15.12
N ILE A 202 3.47 12.08 14.59
CA ILE A 202 2.86 13.16 15.39
C ILE A 202 1.53 12.69 15.97
N ALA A 203 0.68 12.07 15.14
CA ALA A 203 -0.59 11.48 15.57
C ALA A 203 -0.40 10.42 16.67
N TRP A 204 0.61 9.54 16.54
CA TRP A 204 0.90 8.52 17.55
C TRP A 204 1.47 9.11 18.84
N LEU A 205 2.41 10.06 18.75
CA LEU A 205 3.07 10.67 19.91
C LEU A 205 2.05 11.37 20.80
N PHE A 206 1.13 12.12 20.19
CA PHE A 206 0.14 12.91 20.93
C PHE A 206 -1.19 12.19 21.19
N ASN A 207 -1.33 10.92 20.80
CA ASN A 207 -2.60 10.19 20.89
C ASN A 207 -3.77 10.91 20.21
N LEU A 208 -3.51 11.52 19.05
CA LEU A 208 -4.50 12.26 18.27
C LEU A 208 -4.70 11.60 16.91
N ARG A 209 -5.87 11.78 16.31
CA ARG A 209 -6.18 11.36 14.93
C ARG A 209 -6.95 12.46 14.22
N GLY A 210 -6.80 12.51 12.92
CA GLY A 210 -7.52 13.44 12.04
C GLY A 210 -8.06 12.71 10.80
N SER A 211 -8.40 13.49 9.78
CA SER A 211 -8.81 12.99 8.47
C SER A 211 -8.45 13.99 7.37
N ASP A 212 -7.33 14.71 7.52
CA ASP A 212 -6.90 15.72 6.52
C ASP A 212 -6.41 15.05 5.23
N ILE A 213 -5.99 13.78 5.30
CA ILE A 213 -5.57 12.96 4.16
C ILE A 213 -6.50 11.76 4.06
N ASN A 214 -6.99 11.45 2.85
CA ASN A 214 -7.83 10.29 2.64
C ASN A 214 -7.09 9.01 3.06
N TYR A 215 -7.84 8.08 3.67
CA TYR A 215 -7.37 6.77 4.11
C TYR A 215 -6.40 6.76 5.30
N ASN A 216 -5.79 7.91 5.59
CA ASN A 216 -4.76 8.10 6.60
C ASN A 216 -5.31 8.98 7.73
N PRO A 217 -5.45 8.45 8.97
CA PRO A 217 -6.14 9.16 10.06
C PRO A 217 -5.28 10.24 10.73
N PHE A 218 -4.66 11.13 9.95
CA PHE A 218 -3.75 12.19 10.41
C PHE A 218 -4.28 13.60 10.12
N PHE A 219 -3.54 14.58 10.64
CA PHE A 219 -3.81 16.00 10.48
C PHE A 219 -2.50 16.73 10.19
N PHE A 220 -2.54 17.74 9.31
CA PHE A 220 -1.34 18.50 8.93
C PHE A 220 -0.71 19.15 10.15
N SER A 221 0.55 18.78 10.42
CA SER A 221 1.28 19.27 11.59
C SER A 221 2.79 19.03 11.50
N TYR A 222 3.57 19.83 12.23
CA TYR A 222 4.98 19.56 12.54
C TYR A 222 5.19 19.58 14.04
N ALA A 223 6.15 18.82 14.55
CA ALA A 223 6.55 18.93 15.95
C ALA A 223 8.07 19.05 16.11
N VAL A 224 8.51 19.95 16.98
CA VAL A 224 9.90 20.04 17.44
C VAL A 224 9.92 19.74 18.92
N VAL A 225 10.52 18.61 19.28
CA VAL A 225 10.66 18.16 20.67
C VAL A 225 12.05 18.50 21.15
N THR A 226 12.15 19.32 22.19
CA THR A 226 13.40 19.56 22.91
C THR A 226 13.40 18.77 24.23
N MET A 227 14.51 18.86 24.96
CA MET A 227 14.60 18.24 26.29
C MET A 227 13.58 18.80 27.29
N ASP A 228 13.16 20.05 27.14
CA ASP A 228 12.33 20.76 28.10
C ASP A 228 10.93 21.07 27.54
N ASP A 229 10.84 21.46 26.26
CA ASP A 229 9.63 21.96 25.62
C ASP A 229 9.24 21.16 24.37
N VAL A 230 8.00 21.34 23.93
CA VAL A 230 7.51 20.88 22.62
C VAL A 230 6.88 22.06 21.89
N HIS A 231 7.23 22.21 20.62
CA HIS A 231 6.59 23.16 19.70
C HIS A 231 5.79 22.36 18.67
N LEU A 232 4.46 22.49 18.71
CA LEU A 232 3.55 21.82 17.78
C LEU A 232 2.94 22.85 16.84
N PHE A 233 3.23 22.71 15.55
CA PHE A 233 2.73 23.57 14.48
C PHE A 233 1.51 22.89 13.87
N VAL A 234 0.33 23.43 14.12
CA VAL A 234 -0.95 22.82 13.73
C VAL A 234 -2.01 23.90 13.64
N GLU A 235 -2.92 23.79 12.67
CA GLU A 235 -4.14 24.59 12.72
C GLU A 235 -5.00 24.09 13.89
N HIS A 236 -5.07 24.87 14.97
CA HIS A 236 -5.76 24.49 16.19
C HIS A 236 -7.22 24.96 16.19
N LYS A 237 -7.61 25.92 15.33
CA LYS A 237 -9.00 26.34 15.15
C LYS A 237 -9.69 25.47 14.12
N ARG A 238 -10.01 24.25 14.53
CA ARG A 238 -10.79 23.28 13.76
C ARG A 238 -12.26 23.33 14.21
N GLY A 239 -13.20 22.98 13.34
CA GLY A 239 -14.65 23.13 13.60
C GLY A 239 -15.11 22.53 14.94
N SER A 240 -16.34 22.85 15.38
CA SER A 240 -16.85 22.59 16.74
C SER A 240 -16.75 21.15 17.27
N ASN A 241 -16.58 20.15 16.39
CA ASN A 241 -16.44 18.74 16.76
C ASN A 241 -14.98 18.33 17.04
N SER A 242 -14.02 19.24 16.86
CA SER A 242 -12.62 19.02 17.19
C SER A 242 -12.40 19.20 18.69
N ILE A 243 -11.46 18.43 19.26
CA ILE A 243 -11.01 18.66 20.64
C ILE A 243 -10.34 20.04 20.77
N ASP A 244 -10.39 20.63 21.97
CA ASP A 244 -9.58 21.80 22.31
C ASP A 244 -8.16 21.36 22.67
N LEU A 245 -7.20 21.66 21.80
CA LEU A 245 -5.79 21.28 22.00
C LEU A 245 -5.14 22.00 23.19
N ASN A 246 -5.59 23.21 23.56
CA ASN A 246 -5.04 23.92 24.72
C ASN A 246 -5.46 23.23 26.02
N GLU A 247 -6.68 22.72 26.07
CA GLU A 247 -7.16 21.93 27.21
C GLU A 247 -6.54 20.53 27.22
N TYR A 248 -6.50 19.86 26.07
CA TYR A 248 -5.98 18.50 25.93
C TYR A 248 -4.51 18.38 26.36
N PHE A 249 -3.67 19.37 26.02
CA PHE A 249 -2.25 19.39 26.37
C PHE A 249 -1.94 20.07 27.71
N ARG A 250 -2.96 20.36 28.54
CA ARG A 250 -2.74 20.91 29.87
C ARG A 250 -2.07 19.87 30.77
N SER A 251 -0.77 20.02 30.97
CA SER A 251 0.03 19.17 31.85
C SER A 251 0.84 20.00 32.85
N PRO A 252 0.98 19.55 34.12
CA PRO A 252 1.81 20.24 35.11
C PRO A 252 3.31 20.05 34.87
N SER A 253 3.72 19.00 34.13
CA SER A 253 5.12 18.60 33.96
C SER A 253 5.63 18.74 32.53
N HIS A 254 4.74 18.84 31.53
CA HIS A 254 5.10 18.89 30.12
C HIS A 254 4.52 20.14 29.47
N ARG A 255 5.38 20.92 28.82
CA ARG A 255 4.97 22.15 28.14
C ARG A 255 4.89 21.95 26.63
N ILE A 256 3.71 22.19 26.08
CA ILE A 256 3.47 22.24 24.64
C ILE A 256 3.07 23.66 24.25
N SER A 257 3.79 24.22 23.28
CA SER A 257 3.46 25.50 22.65
C SER A 257 2.84 25.22 21.28
N LEU A 258 1.61 25.69 21.07
CA LEU A 258 0.90 25.59 19.80
C LEU A 258 1.26 26.79 18.91
N HIS A 259 1.59 26.52 17.66
CA HIS A 259 1.89 27.51 16.62
C HIS A 259 1.00 27.25 15.40
N PRO A 260 0.65 28.27 14.60
CA PRO A 260 0.08 28.06 13.27
C PRO A 260 0.94 27.15 12.40
N TYR A 261 0.30 26.34 11.56
CA TYR A 261 0.99 25.35 10.73
C TYR A 261 1.98 25.99 9.73
N ASP A 262 1.61 27.12 9.15
CA ASP A 262 2.37 27.87 8.14
C ASP A 262 3.58 28.63 8.71
N GLU A 263 3.70 28.74 10.03
CA GLU A 263 4.87 29.34 10.69
C GLU A 263 6.08 28.39 10.75
N PHE A 264 5.90 27.08 10.52
CA PHE A 264 6.99 26.11 10.68
C PHE A 264 8.23 26.44 9.81
N PRO A 265 8.12 26.71 8.49
CA PRO A 265 9.28 27.01 7.65
C PRO A 265 10.09 28.23 8.10
N SER A 266 9.42 29.31 8.52
CA SER A 266 10.10 30.52 9.00
C SER A 266 10.68 30.32 10.40
N TRP A 267 9.97 29.59 11.26
CA TRP A 267 10.41 29.27 12.62
C TRP A 267 11.68 28.42 12.61
N ILE A 268 11.72 27.33 11.83
CA ILE A 268 12.89 26.42 11.82
C ILE A 268 14.15 27.10 11.25
N THR A 269 13.99 28.05 10.34
CA THR A 269 15.12 28.77 9.73
C THR A 269 15.65 29.88 10.63
N SER A 270 14.79 30.47 11.48
CA SER A 270 15.13 31.65 12.29
C SER A 270 15.45 31.31 13.75
N ASN A 271 15.03 30.14 14.24
CA ASN A 271 15.16 29.75 15.62
C ASN A 271 16.36 28.81 15.83
N THR A 272 17.05 28.96 16.96
CA THR A 272 18.13 28.07 17.41
C THR A 272 17.74 27.34 18.69
N ALA A 273 16.49 26.86 18.76
CA ALA A 273 15.89 26.22 19.95
C ALA A 273 16.74 25.06 20.51
N TRP A 274 17.61 24.47 19.67
CA TRP A 274 18.54 23.40 20.00
C TRP A 274 19.84 23.86 20.71
N ARG A 275 19.96 25.16 21.07
CA ARG A 275 21.05 25.83 21.83
C ARG A 275 22.44 25.63 21.19
N ASP A 276 23.04 24.46 21.36
CA ASP A 276 24.36 24.06 20.84
C ASP A 276 24.47 22.54 20.54
N GLY A 277 23.38 21.79 20.67
CA GLY A 277 23.40 20.32 20.56
C GLY A 277 23.07 19.79 19.17
N ARG A 278 23.15 18.46 19.02
CA ARG A 278 22.73 17.79 17.79
C ARG A 278 21.21 17.70 17.71
N VAL A 279 20.69 17.79 16.50
CA VAL A 279 19.27 17.68 16.16
C VAL A 279 19.04 16.36 15.44
N TRP A 280 18.14 15.54 15.96
CA TRP A 280 17.71 14.31 15.32
C TRP A 280 16.75 14.63 14.18
N LEU A 281 17.16 14.26 12.98
CA LEU A 281 16.40 14.40 11.75
C LEU A 281 16.02 13.02 11.20
N PRO A 282 14.75 12.81 10.77
CA PRO A 282 14.38 11.60 10.06
C PRO A 282 15.19 11.48 8.76
N SER A 283 15.49 10.27 8.33
CA SER A 283 16.26 10.00 7.10
C SER A 283 15.67 10.61 5.83
N VAL A 284 14.34 10.81 5.81
CA VAL A 284 13.58 11.39 4.69
C VAL A 284 13.45 12.91 4.78
N SER A 285 14.10 13.57 5.74
CA SER A 285 13.99 15.03 5.95
C SER A 285 14.12 15.82 4.64
N SER A 286 13.22 16.79 4.47
CA SER A 286 13.22 17.68 3.31
C SER A 286 14.50 18.52 3.22
N TYR A 287 14.84 18.95 2.02
CA TYR A 287 16.00 19.78 1.76
C TYR A 287 15.94 21.08 2.57
N MET A 288 14.76 21.69 2.69
CA MET A 288 14.51 22.87 3.52
C MET A 288 14.88 22.60 4.99
N LEU A 289 14.33 21.54 5.57
CA LEU A 289 14.54 21.21 6.98
C LEU A 289 16.01 20.93 7.28
N ALA A 290 16.65 20.08 6.47
CA ALA A 290 18.05 19.78 6.65
C ALA A 290 18.92 21.03 6.49
N SER A 291 18.64 21.88 5.49
CA SER A 291 19.42 23.09 5.23
C SER A 291 19.28 24.15 6.32
N ALA A 292 18.15 24.19 7.02
CA ALA A 292 17.93 25.11 8.14
C ALA A 292 18.82 24.84 9.36
N ILE A 293 19.32 23.60 9.51
CA ILE A 293 20.16 23.19 10.65
C ILE A 293 21.63 23.17 10.23
N PRO A 294 22.59 23.69 11.02
CA PRO A 294 24.02 23.59 10.71
C PRO A 294 24.49 22.14 10.50
N GLU A 295 25.37 21.91 9.51
CA GLU A 295 25.82 20.56 9.12
C GLU A 295 26.38 19.73 10.27
N ASN A 296 27.18 20.37 11.15
CA ASN A 296 27.78 19.73 12.32
C ASN A 296 26.78 19.37 13.44
N GLN A 297 25.54 19.87 13.37
CA GLN A 297 24.48 19.58 14.33
C GLN A 297 23.51 18.51 13.83
N ARG A 298 23.53 18.13 12.55
CA ARG A 298 22.56 17.18 11.98
C ARG A 298 22.89 15.74 12.41
N LEU A 299 21.90 15.01 12.90
CA LEU A 299 21.95 13.55 13.06
C LEU A 299 20.80 12.92 12.26
N PHE A 300 21.11 12.34 11.11
CA PHE A 300 20.15 11.54 10.35
C PHE A 300 20.13 10.11 10.86
N ASP A 301 18.97 9.64 11.29
CA ASP A 301 18.74 8.24 11.68
C ASP A 301 17.25 7.92 11.53
N ILE A 302 16.86 6.67 11.73
CA ILE A 302 15.44 6.28 11.83
C ILE A 302 14.81 7.06 12.98
N SER A 303 13.61 7.59 12.77
CA SER A 303 12.89 8.27 13.84
C SER A 303 12.68 7.30 15.02
N PRO A 304 12.94 7.75 16.26
CA PRO A 304 12.68 6.96 17.45
C PRO A 304 11.19 6.62 17.57
N ILE A 305 10.30 7.53 17.14
CA ILE A 305 8.85 7.32 17.19
C ILE A 305 8.45 6.18 16.25
N SER A 306 8.98 6.15 15.03
CA SER A 306 8.82 5.03 14.09
C SER A 306 9.12 3.68 14.76
N SER A 307 10.25 3.61 15.47
CA SER A 307 10.69 2.37 16.13
C SER A 307 9.82 2.00 17.35
N LEU A 308 9.30 2.99 18.07
CA LEU A 308 8.41 2.79 19.22
C LEU A 308 7.04 2.31 18.78
N LYS A 309 6.39 2.98 17.82
CA LYS A 309 5.04 2.63 17.36
C LYS A 309 4.97 1.35 16.55
N ALA A 310 6.09 0.93 15.95
CA ALA A 310 6.17 -0.34 15.23
C ALA A 310 5.87 -1.55 16.13
N VAL A 311 6.22 -1.49 17.42
CA VAL A 311 5.96 -2.53 18.42
C VAL A 311 4.69 -2.20 19.19
N LYS A 312 3.61 -2.96 18.95
CA LYS A 312 2.30 -2.65 19.51
C LYS A 312 2.24 -3.07 20.98
N ASN A 313 1.66 -2.21 21.81
CA ASN A 313 1.38 -2.55 23.20
C ASN A 313 0.18 -3.53 23.31
N PRO A 314 -0.08 -4.17 24.46
CA PRO A 314 -1.14 -5.17 24.58
C PRO A 314 -2.55 -4.68 24.20
N LEU A 315 -2.88 -3.40 24.44
CA LEU A 315 -4.17 -2.83 24.05
C LEU A 315 -4.26 -2.60 22.54
N GLU A 316 -3.18 -2.10 21.93
CA GLU A 316 -3.09 -1.97 20.47
C GLU A 316 -3.20 -3.34 19.78
N VAL A 317 -2.51 -4.36 20.30
CA VAL A 317 -2.60 -5.75 19.78
C VAL A 317 -4.04 -6.28 19.88
N LYS A 318 -4.71 -6.06 21.02
CA LYS A 318 -6.12 -6.44 21.19
C LYS A 318 -7.02 -5.73 20.17
N GLY A 319 -6.77 -4.45 19.95
CA GLY A 319 -7.48 -3.65 18.95
C GLY A 319 -7.29 -4.17 17.53
N MET A 320 -6.04 -4.49 17.15
CA MET A 320 -5.72 -5.04 15.83
C MET A 320 -6.37 -6.40 15.59
N ARG A 321 -6.42 -7.28 16.60
CA ARG A 321 -7.18 -8.54 16.53
C ARG A 321 -8.67 -8.29 16.28
N LEU A 322 -9.27 -7.35 17.02
CA LEU A 322 -10.69 -7.02 16.88
C LEU A 322 -11.02 -6.43 15.51
N SER A 323 -10.26 -5.45 15.05
CA SER A 323 -10.51 -4.81 13.74
C SER A 323 -10.39 -5.82 12.60
N ASN A 324 -9.35 -6.67 12.62
CA ASN A 324 -9.18 -7.70 11.59
C ASN A 324 -10.27 -8.78 11.66
N LEU A 325 -10.77 -9.14 12.85
CA LEU A 325 -11.90 -10.08 12.98
C LEU A 325 -13.17 -9.51 12.34
N VAL A 326 -13.52 -8.27 12.67
CA VAL A 326 -14.71 -7.58 12.12
C VAL A 326 -14.57 -7.42 10.61
N ASP A 327 -13.40 -6.99 10.13
CA ASP A 327 -13.15 -6.81 8.71
C ASP A 327 -13.19 -8.14 7.93
N SER A 328 -12.65 -9.21 8.50
CA SER A 328 -12.68 -10.53 7.89
C SER A 328 -14.11 -11.02 7.66
N LEU A 329 -15.03 -10.73 8.59
CA LEU A 329 -16.44 -11.07 8.43
C LEU A 329 -17.10 -10.25 7.30
N ALA A 330 -16.79 -8.95 7.20
CA ALA A 330 -17.27 -8.10 6.11
C ALA A 330 -16.79 -8.60 4.73
N VAL A 331 -15.54 -9.05 4.62
CA VAL A 331 -15.01 -9.65 3.39
C VAL A 331 -15.68 -11.00 3.10
N CYS A 332 -15.94 -11.83 4.11
CA CYS A 332 -16.67 -13.09 3.92
C CYS A 332 -18.13 -12.86 3.51
N ASP A 333 -18.80 -11.83 4.04
CA ASP A 333 -20.14 -11.42 3.60
C ASP A 333 -20.14 -11.09 2.11
N PHE A 334 -19.16 -10.28 1.67
CA PHE A 334 -19.00 -9.91 0.28
C PHE A 334 -18.70 -11.12 -0.62
N LEU A 335 -17.71 -11.96 -0.26
CA LEU A 335 -17.31 -13.11 -1.09
C LEU A 335 -18.42 -14.14 -1.20
N SER A 336 -19.16 -14.41 -0.11
CA SER A 336 -20.30 -15.32 -0.14
C SER A 336 -21.42 -14.81 -1.05
N TRP A 337 -21.70 -13.50 -1.00
CA TRP A 337 -22.66 -12.88 -1.91
C TRP A 337 -22.20 -12.93 -3.36
N LEU A 338 -20.94 -12.63 -3.63
CA LEU A 338 -20.40 -12.61 -5.00
C LEU A 338 -20.40 -14.01 -5.63
N GLU A 339 -20.11 -15.06 -4.86
CA GLU A 339 -20.22 -16.43 -5.34
C GLU A 339 -21.67 -16.83 -5.67
N ASP A 340 -22.66 -16.46 -4.84
CA ASP A 340 -24.08 -16.67 -5.18
C ASP A 340 -24.49 -15.91 -6.46
N VAL A 341 -23.95 -14.69 -6.67
CA VAL A 341 -24.18 -13.91 -7.91
C VAL A 341 -23.62 -14.65 -9.12
N ALA A 342 -22.46 -15.28 -8.99
CA ALA A 342 -21.90 -16.11 -10.05
C ALA A 342 -22.72 -17.39 -10.30
N GLU A 343 -23.17 -18.05 -9.22
CA GLU A 343 -23.98 -19.27 -9.29
C GLU A 343 -25.39 -19.05 -9.86
N SER A 344 -25.88 -17.80 -9.88
CA SER A 344 -27.12 -17.42 -10.59
C SER A 344 -27.04 -17.63 -12.12
N GLY A 345 -25.84 -17.83 -12.67
CA GLY A 345 -25.57 -18.16 -14.07
C GLY A 345 -25.50 -16.96 -15.02
N LYS A 346 -25.85 -15.75 -14.58
CA LYS A 346 -25.80 -14.54 -15.42
C LYS A 346 -24.93 -13.41 -14.85
N MET A 347 -24.20 -13.65 -13.76
CA MET A 347 -23.51 -12.59 -13.01
C MET A 347 -24.45 -11.41 -12.69
N ASP A 348 -25.73 -11.72 -12.40
CA ASP A 348 -26.77 -10.73 -12.16
C ASP A 348 -26.90 -10.50 -10.64
N PRO A 349 -26.46 -9.35 -10.11
CA PRO A 349 -26.51 -9.14 -8.67
C PRO A 349 -27.92 -8.86 -8.14
N THR A 350 -28.90 -8.61 -9.02
CA THR A 350 -30.27 -8.25 -8.63
C THR A 350 -31.12 -9.45 -8.22
N VAL A 351 -30.68 -10.67 -8.53
CA VAL A 351 -31.41 -11.91 -8.19
C VAL A 351 -30.92 -12.57 -6.89
N VAL A 352 -29.88 -12.01 -6.26
CA VAL A 352 -29.32 -12.51 -5.01
C VAL A 352 -29.68 -11.57 -3.88
N ALA A 353 -30.12 -12.12 -2.74
CA ALA A 353 -30.41 -11.32 -1.56
C ALA A 353 -29.16 -10.51 -1.14
N PRO A 354 -29.28 -9.20 -0.87
CA PRO A 354 -28.13 -8.39 -0.47
C PRO A 354 -27.56 -8.81 0.88
N CYS A 355 -26.33 -8.37 1.18
CA CYS A 355 -25.81 -8.37 2.54
C CYS A 355 -26.69 -7.49 3.46
N ASP A 356 -26.71 -7.79 4.76
CA ASP A 356 -27.58 -7.14 5.74
C ASP A 356 -27.14 -5.70 6.08
N LEU A 357 -27.28 -4.81 5.10
CA LEU A 357 -26.91 -3.41 5.20
C LEU A 357 -28.16 -2.53 5.17
N LEU A 358 -28.28 -1.62 6.12
CA LEU A 358 -29.40 -0.68 6.13
C LEU A 358 -29.18 0.42 5.07
N GLY A 359 -30.07 0.47 4.07
CA GLY A 359 -30.07 1.55 3.07
C GLY A 359 -28.97 1.46 2.01
N VAL A 360 -28.29 0.33 1.89
CA VAL A 360 -27.29 0.07 0.85
C VAL A 360 -27.79 -1.02 -0.09
N GLU A 361 -28.12 -0.62 -1.32
CA GLU A 361 -28.52 -1.55 -2.36
C GLU A 361 -27.31 -2.19 -3.05
N PRO A 362 -27.39 -3.47 -3.46
CA PRO A 362 -26.36 -4.09 -4.27
C PRO A 362 -26.29 -3.45 -5.66
N PRO A 363 -25.15 -3.55 -6.36
CA PRO A 363 -25.01 -3.00 -7.69
C PRO A 363 -25.95 -3.70 -8.68
N LYS A 364 -26.47 -2.97 -9.69
CA LYS A 364 -27.30 -3.58 -10.74
C LYS A 364 -26.52 -4.43 -11.75
N ILE A 365 -25.22 -4.16 -11.89
CA ILE A 365 -24.31 -4.83 -12.82
C ILE A 365 -23.03 -5.11 -12.06
N ALA A 366 -22.52 -6.34 -12.11
CA ALA A 366 -21.22 -6.70 -11.53
C ALA A 366 -20.07 -6.22 -12.43
N THR A 367 -19.49 -5.07 -12.12
CA THR A 367 -18.23 -4.59 -12.67
C THR A 367 -17.21 -4.47 -11.55
N GLU A 368 -15.93 -4.43 -11.88
CA GLU A 368 -14.86 -4.24 -10.87
C GLU A 368 -15.15 -3.06 -9.95
N ALA A 369 -15.56 -1.92 -10.52
CA ALA A 369 -15.93 -0.73 -9.76
C ALA A 369 -17.12 -0.96 -8.84
N SER A 370 -18.18 -1.60 -9.36
CA SER A 370 -19.45 -1.69 -8.65
C SER A 370 -19.39 -2.70 -7.50
N VAL A 371 -18.69 -3.81 -7.68
CA VAL A 371 -18.50 -4.80 -6.60
C VAL A 371 -17.51 -4.30 -5.55
N ALA A 372 -16.48 -3.55 -5.93
CA ALA A 372 -15.60 -2.88 -4.97
C ALA A 372 -16.34 -1.81 -4.15
N ALA A 373 -17.18 -1.00 -4.80
CA ALA A 373 -18.03 -0.04 -4.09
C ALA A 373 -18.98 -0.73 -3.12
N TYR A 374 -19.52 -1.89 -3.48
CA TYR A 374 -20.38 -2.67 -2.60
C TYR A 374 -19.63 -3.24 -1.40
N LEU A 375 -18.44 -3.82 -1.60
CA LEU A 375 -17.57 -4.23 -0.49
C LEU A 375 -17.23 -3.06 0.43
N ASN A 376 -16.90 -1.90 -0.13
CA ASN A 376 -16.59 -0.70 0.65
C ASN A 376 -17.78 -0.32 1.53
N ALA A 377 -19.00 -0.39 1.01
CA ALA A 377 -20.21 -0.12 1.79
C ALA A 377 -20.44 -1.17 2.89
N ILE A 378 -20.24 -2.46 2.62
CA ILE A 378 -20.29 -3.53 3.64
C ILE A 378 -19.31 -3.22 4.78
N ARG A 379 -18.06 -2.90 4.43
CA ARG A 379 -16.99 -2.58 5.39
C ARG A 379 -17.27 -1.30 6.18
N ILE A 380 -17.75 -0.24 5.54
CA ILE A 380 -18.07 1.03 6.22
C ILE A 380 -19.22 0.85 7.21
N SER A 381 -20.16 -0.06 6.93
CA SER A 381 -21.23 -0.41 7.87
C SER A 381 -20.79 -1.34 9.01
N ALA A 382 -19.56 -1.89 8.96
CA ALA A 382 -19.07 -2.78 10.00
C ALA A 382 -18.70 -2.02 11.29
N ASP A 383 -18.89 -2.68 12.43
CA ASP A 383 -18.69 -2.10 13.77
C ASP A 383 -17.31 -1.43 13.90
N GLY A 384 -17.30 -0.13 14.24
CA GLY A 384 -16.09 0.63 14.53
C GLY A 384 -15.26 1.04 13.31
N CYS A 385 -15.73 0.79 12.09
CA CYS A 385 -15.09 1.28 10.86
C CYS A 385 -15.23 2.80 10.75
N LEU A 386 -14.14 3.47 10.38
CA LEU A 386 -14.03 4.92 10.19
C LEU A 386 -13.88 5.29 8.71
N GLY A 387 -13.62 4.32 7.84
CA GLY A 387 -13.36 4.51 6.42
C GLY A 387 -12.44 3.42 5.87
N LEU A 388 -12.02 3.56 4.61
CA LEU A 388 -11.08 2.64 3.98
C LEU A 388 -9.64 2.97 4.40
N SER A 389 -8.75 1.98 4.44
CA SER A 389 -7.32 2.17 4.69
C SER A 389 -6.50 2.48 3.43
N PHE A 390 -7.09 2.25 2.25
CA PHE A 390 -6.60 2.65 0.93
C PHE A 390 -7.72 2.50 -0.12
N PRO A 391 -7.57 3.03 -1.35
CA PRO A 391 -8.53 2.75 -2.43
C PRO A 391 -8.53 1.26 -2.77
N THR A 392 -9.68 0.60 -2.63
CA THR A 392 -9.85 -0.82 -3.01
C THR A 392 -9.40 -1.08 -4.44
N ILE A 393 -8.62 -2.13 -4.65
CA ILE A 393 -8.05 -2.57 -5.92
C ILE A 393 -8.78 -3.85 -6.38
N PRO A 394 -9.78 -3.72 -7.28
CA PRO A 394 -10.47 -4.85 -7.90
C PRO A 394 -9.91 -5.15 -9.31
N GLY A 395 -9.28 -6.29 -9.51
CA GLY A 395 -8.74 -6.70 -10.81
C GLY A 395 -9.34 -8.01 -11.32
N ALA A 396 -10.14 -7.94 -12.38
CA ALA A 396 -10.61 -9.09 -13.14
C ALA A 396 -9.82 -9.24 -14.45
N ALA A 397 -9.73 -10.46 -15.00
CA ALA A 397 -9.40 -10.62 -16.41
C ALA A 397 -10.69 -10.60 -17.24
N MET A 398 -10.80 -9.69 -18.20
CA MET A 398 -11.82 -9.80 -19.25
C MET A 398 -11.17 -10.53 -20.43
N LEU A 399 -11.92 -11.34 -21.18
CA LEU A 399 -11.51 -11.84 -22.50
C LEU A 399 -12.14 -10.91 -23.55
N ILE A 400 -11.35 -10.04 -24.18
CA ILE A 400 -11.84 -9.25 -25.33
C ILE A 400 -11.13 -9.71 -26.61
N VAL A 401 -11.87 -10.38 -27.50
CA VAL A 401 -11.43 -10.60 -28.89
C VAL A 401 -11.76 -9.34 -29.70
N LEU A 402 -10.80 -8.40 -29.80
CA LEU A 402 -10.89 -7.30 -30.75
C LEU A 402 -10.13 -7.64 -32.04
N LEU A 403 -10.86 -7.88 -33.13
CA LEU A 403 -10.30 -7.89 -34.48
C LEU A 403 -10.09 -6.44 -34.93
N LYS A 404 -8.93 -5.84 -34.66
CA LYS A 404 -8.57 -4.53 -35.21
C LYS A 404 -7.73 -4.69 -36.49
N TRP A 405 -8.31 -4.25 -37.61
CA TRP A 405 -7.58 -4.01 -38.86
C TRP A 405 -6.92 -2.63 -38.78
N SER A 406 -5.60 -2.56 -38.93
CA SER A 406 -4.90 -1.29 -39.12
C SER A 406 -3.73 -1.49 -40.09
N SER A 407 -3.91 -0.99 -41.31
CA SER A 407 -2.84 -0.86 -42.31
C SER A 407 -1.90 0.25 -41.84
N CYS A 408 -0.70 -0.11 -41.37
CA CYS A 408 0.33 0.85 -41.04
C CYS A 408 1.26 1.02 -42.25
N ASN A 409 1.15 2.13 -42.95
CA ASN A 409 2.10 2.53 -44.00
C ASN A 409 3.26 3.30 -43.35
N TYR A 410 4.34 2.61 -43.01
CA TYR A 410 5.65 3.24 -42.86
C TYR A 410 6.49 2.92 -44.10
N PHE A 411 6.88 3.97 -44.83
CA PHE A 411 7.81 3.89 -45.95
C PHE A 411 9.20 3.48 -45.43
N VAL A 412 9.60 2.23 -45.73
CA VAL A 412 11.00 1.87 -45.99
C VAL A 412 10.98 0.91 -47.17
N ASN A 413 11.74 1.26 -48.20
CA ASN A 413 11.77 0.60 -49.50
C ASN A 413 12.53 -0.74 -49.42
N ILE A 414 11.87 -1.80 -48.94
CA ILE A 414 12.33 -3.19 -49.09
C ILE A 414 11.10 -4.07 -49.39
N GLN A 415 11.14 -4.74 -50.55
CA GLN A 415 10.12 -5.67 -51.04
C GLN A 415 10.05 -6.92 -50.14
N TYR A 416 8.97 -7.09 -49.36
CA TYR A 416 8.58 -8.39 -48.82
C TYR A 416 7.04 -8.56 -48.84
N ASN A 417 6.61 -9.79 -49.14
CA ASN A 417 5.23 -10.23 -49.21
C ASN A 417 4.41 -9.87 -47.95
N PRO A 418 3.11 -9.50 -48.08
CA PRO A 418 2.28 -9.20 -46.94
C PRO A 418 1.95 -10.49 -46.18
N ILE A 419 2.65 -10.74 -45.07
CA ILE A 419 2.22 -11.70 -44.05
C ILE A 419 1.00 -11.10 -43.36
N LYS A 420 -0.15 -11.75 -43.49
CA LYS A 420 -1.37 -11.46 -42.72
C LYS A 420 -1.10 -11.81 -41.26
N LEU A 421 -0.71 -10.82 -40.46
CA LEU A 421 -0.63 -10.96 -39.01
C LEU A 421 -2.00 -10.66 -38.40
N LEU A 422 -2.69 -11.70 -37.93
CA LEU A 422 -3.86 -11.56 -37.07
C LEU A 422 -3.37 -11.07 -35.70
N LEU A 423 -3.39 -9.75 -35.47
CA LEU A 423 -3.09 -9.18 -34.16
C LEU A 423 -4.32 -9.34 -33.28
N LEU A 424 -4.38 -10.42 -32.49
CA LEU A 424 -5.29 -10.54 -31.36
C LEU A 424 -4.78 -9.61 -30.26
N THR A 425 -5.33 -8.40 -30.17
CA THR A 425 -5.12 -7.55 -29.00
C THR A 425 -6.03 -8.05 -27.89
N PHE A 426 -5.48 -8.85 -26.98
CA PHE A 426 -6.10 -9.11 -25.69
C PHE A 426 -5.99 -7.82 -24.88
N LEU A 427 -7.13 -7.25 -24.47
CA LEU A 427 -7.18 -6.13 -23.51
C LEU A 427 -7.18 -6.67 -22.05
N ASP A 428 -6.74 -7.91 -21.90
CA ASP A 428 -7.02 -8.80 -20.79
C ASP A 428 -6.00 -8.58 -19.65
N ALA A 429 -6.43 -8.84 -18.40
CA ALA A 429 -5.63 -8.92 -17.15
C ALA A 429 -5.50 -7.68 -16.24
N ASN A 430 -6.59 -7.01 -15.85
CA ASN A 430 -6.51 -5.96 -14.81
C ASN A 430 -5.91 -6.49 -13.50
N GLY A 431 -6.16 -7.76 -13.15
CA GLY A 431 -5.53 -8.43 -12.02
C GLY A 431 -4.00 -8.58 -12.13
N ALA A 432 -3.43 -8.56 -13.34
CA ALA A 432 -1.98 -8.54 -13.55
C ALA A 432 -1.34 -7.16 -13.30
N ILE A 433 -2.16 -6.10 -13.19
CA ILE A 433 -1.72 -4.74 -12.85
C ILE A 433 -1.79 -4.59 -11.32
N ILE A 434 -0.63 -4.57 -10.68
CA ILE A 434 -0.48 -4.76 -9.22
C ILE A 434 -1.29 -3.75 -8.40
N HIS A 435 -1.30 -2.47 -8.81
CA HIS A 435 -2.14 -1.40 -8.23
C HIS A 435 -3.15 -0.90 -9.26
N TYR A 436 -3.91 -1.82 -9.85
CA TYR A 436 -4.99 -1.44 -10.73
C TYR A 436 -5.99 -0.54 -9.99
N ASN A 437 -6.28 0.63 -10.56
CA ASN A 437 -7.29 1.52 -10.04
C ASN A 437 -8.37 1.69 -11.12
N VAL A 438 -9.61 1.38 -10.77
CA VAL A 438 -10.72 1.63 -11.68
C VAL A 438 -10.92 3.13 -11.76
N SER A 439 -10.83 3.69 -12.97
CA SER A 439 -11.04 5.13 -13.15
C SER A 439 -12.37 5.58 -12.54
N GLU A 440 -12.40 6.78 -11.93
CA GLU A 440 -13.57 7.40 -11.27
C GLU A 440 -14.84 7.44 -12.14
N ASN A 441 -14.69 7.24 -13.46
CA ASN A 441 -15.76 7.25 -14.45
C ASN A 441 -16.63 5.97 -14.48
N GLY A 442 -16.37 4.99 -13.61
CA GLY A 442 -17.22 3.79 -13.45
C GLY A 442 -17.09 2.73 -14.56
N SER A 443 -16.12 2.85 -15.46
CA SER A 443 -15.87 1.88 -16.54
C SER A 443 -14.92 0.75 -16.11
N GLY A 444 -15.25 0.05 -15.02
CA GLY A 444 -14.59 -1.22 -14.68
C GLY A 444 -15.05 -2.33 -15.63
N SER A 445 -14.21 -3.33 -15.86
CA SER A 445 -14.59 -4.51 -16.64
C SER A 445 -15.77 -5.22 -15.97
N GLN A 446 -16.70 -5.75 -16.77
CA GLN A 446 -17.72 -6.66 -16.24
C GLN A 446 -17.05 -7.92 -15.72
N LEU A 447 -17.45 -8.38 -14.54
CA LEU A 447 -16.97 -9.64 -14.01
C LEU A 447 -17.61 -10.79 -14.79
N THR A 448 -16.83 -11.84 -15.04
CA THR A 448 -17.30 -13.08 -15.65
C THR A 448 -16.99 -14.25 -14.71
N VAL A 449 -17.60 -15.41 -14.99
CA VAL A 449 -17.32 -16.65 -14.27
C VAL A 449 -16.06 -17.36 -14.78
N ASP A 450 -15.48 -16.89 -15.89
CA ASP A 450 -14.40 -17.57 -16.59
C ASP A 450 -13.00 -17.06 -16.21
N SER A 451 -12.91 -16.09 -15.29
CA SER A 451 -11.65 -15.46 -14.92
C SER A 451 -11.40 -15.39 -13.43
N LEU A 452 -10.12 -15.22 -13.10
CA LEU A 452 -9.68 -14.83 -11.77
C LEU A 452 -10.13 -13.40 -11.47
N PHE A 453 -10.60 -13.20 -10.25
CA PHE A 453 -10.90 -11.91 -9.65
C PHE A 453 -10.00 -11.71 -8.43
N LEU A 454 -9.10 -10.74 -8.52
CA LEU A 454 -8.25 -10.28 -7.44
C LEU A 454 -8.93 -9.09 -6.75
N LEU A 455 -9.03 -9.16 -5.43
CA LEU A 455 -9.57 -8.11 -4.61
C LEU A 455 -8.59 -7.82 -3.48
N ASP A 456 -8.07 -6.60 -3.47
CA ASP A 456 -7.21 -6.07 -2.41
C ASP A 456 -7.89 -4.83 -1.78
N SER A 457 -8.11 -4.90 -0.47
CA SER A 457 -8.92 -3.93 0.25
C SER A 457 -8.64 -3.91 1.75
N GLY A 458 -8.94 -2.80 2.41
CA GLY A 458 -8.82 -2.69 3.86
C GLY A 458 -9.62 -1.55 4.46
N GLY A 459 -9.71 -1.53 5.80
CA GLY A 459 -10.44 -0.56 6.58
C GLY A 459 -9.60 0.10 7.66
N GLN A 460 -9.92 1.36 7.96
CA GLN A 460 -9.50 2.05 9.17
C GLN A 460 -10.58 1.85 10.23
N TYR A 461 -10.21 1.31 11.38
CA TYR A 461 -11.09 1.09 12.51
C TYR A 461 -10.65 1.95 13.70
N ALA A 462 -11.56 2.24 14.61
CA ALA A 462 -11.24 2.94 15.85
C ALA A 462 -10.09 2.29 16.64
N THR A 463 -9.94 0.96 16.50
CA THR A 463 -8.98 0.13 17.21
C THR A 463 -7.91 -0.52 16.31
N GLY A 464 -7.79 -0.17 15.04
CA GLY A 464 -6.78 -0.81 14.19
C GLY A 464 -6.90 -0.46 12.71
N THR A 465 -6.02 -1.04 11.90
CA THR A 465 -5.99 -0.89 10.45
C THR A 465 -5.91 -2.28 9.83
N THR A 466 -6.63 -2.51 8.73
CA THR A 466 -6.66 -3.80 8.05
C THR A 466 -6.18 -3.67 6.61
N ASP A 467 -5.69 -4.80 6.11
CA ASP A 467 -5.19 -4.98 4.75
C ASP A 467 -5.40 -6.46 4.34
N VAL A 468 -6.06 -6.71 3.21
CA VAL A 468 -6.36 -8.07 2.79
C VAL A 468 -6.56 -8.16 1.29
N THR A 469 -5.69 -8.96 0.67
CA THR A 469 -5.87 -9.45 -0.69
C THR A 469 -6.35 -10.91 -0.74
N ARG A 470 -7.41 -11.16 -1.51
CA ARG A 470 -7.81 -12.50 -1.96
C ARG A 470 -7.92 -12.52 -3.48
N THR A 471 -7.45 -13.61 -4.09
CA THR A 471 -7.77 -13.95 -5.48
C THR A 471 -8.74 -15.14 -5.48
N VAL A 472 -9.82 -15.03 -6.24
CA VAL A 472 -10.88 -16.05 -6.36
C VAL A 472 -11.20 -16.33 -7.82
N HIS A 473 -11.80 -17.49 -8.08
CA HIS A 473 -12.40 -17.84 -9.37
C HIS A 473 -13.90 -18.09 -9.18
N LEU A 474 -14.73 -17.43 -9.99
CA LEU A 474 -16.18 -17.47 -9.82
C LEU A 474 -16.87 -18.65 -10.56
N GLY A 475 -16.21 -19.25 -11.54
CA GLY A 475 -16.62 -20.49 -12.20
C GLY A 475 -15.62 -21.63 -12.01
N VAL A 476 -15.21 -22.27 -13.11
CA VAL A 476 -14.23 -23.37 -13.12
C VAL A 476 -12.84 -22.86 -13.53
N PRO A 477 -11.83 -22.89 -12.65
CA PRO A 477 -10.49 -22.42 -12.98
C PRO A 477 -9.75 -23.38 -13.92
N THR A 478 -8.81 -22.85 -14.70
CA THR A 478 -7.91 -23.67 -15.53
C THR A 478 -6.81 -24.32 -14.68
N GLU A 479 -6.20 -25.39 -15.19
CA GLU A 479 -5.05 -26.03 -14.52
C GLU A 479 -3.90 -25.03 -14.30
N GLU A 480 -3.59 -24.18 -15.29
CA GLU A 480 -2.57 -23.12 -15.19
C GLU A 480 -2.87 -22.15 -14.02
N GLN A 481 -4.13 -21.70 -13.88
CA GLN A 481 -4.54 -20.80 -12.79
C GLN A 481 -4.43 -21.47 -11.42
N VAL A 482 -4.81 -22.74 -11.32
CA VAL A 482 -4.70 -23.54 -10.08
C VAL A 482 -3.22 -23.72 -9.69
N GLU A 483 -2.35 -24.03 -10.65
CA GLU A 483 -0.91 -24.21 -10.42
C GLU A 483 -0.23 -22.90 -9.98
N ASP A 484 -0.54 -21.79 -10.64
CA ASP A 484 -0.02 -20.47 -10.29
C ASP A 484 -0.52 -20.02 -8.90
N TYR A 485 -1.81 -20.20 -8.61
CA TYR A 485 -2.39 -19.88 -7.30
C TYR A 485 -1.76 -20.71 -6.18
N THR A 486 -1.65 -22.02 -6.40
CA THR A 486 -1.09 -22.94 -5.42
C THR A 486 0.36 -22.59 -5.10
N GLN A 487 1.12 -22.12 -6.08
CA GLN A 487 2.50 -21.70 -5.86
C GLN A 487 2.62 -20.40 -5.06
N VAL A 488 1.74 -19.42 -5.30
CA VAL A 488 1.67 -18.20 -4.47
C VAL A 488 1.27 -18.56 -3.04
N LEU A 489 0.29 -19.44 -2.86
CA LEU A 489 -0.13 -19.93 -1.54
C LEU A 489 1.00 -20.66 -0.82
N LYS A 490 1.79 -21.47 -1.53
CA LYS A 490 2.97 -22.14 -0.98
C LYS A 490 4.03 -21.14 -0.50
N ALA A 491 4.26 -20.06 -1.24
CA ALA A 491 5.15 -18.99 -0.83
C ALA A 491 4.63 -18.21 0.40
N HIS A 492 3.31 -18.03 0.51
CA HIS A 492 2.69 -17.44 1.69
C HIS A 492 2.84 -18.37 2.91
N ALA A 493 2.48 -19.64 2.75
CA ALA A 493 2.52 -20.65 3.82
C ALA A 493 3.95 -20.93 4.31
N SER A 494 4.96 -20.90 3.44
CA SER A 494 6.36 -21.12 3.82
C SER A 494 6.87 -20.08 4.82
N LEU A 495 6.36 -18.84 4.73
CA LEU A 495 6.68 -17.77 5.66
C LEU A 495 5.74 -17.77 6.87
N ALA A 496 4.45 -18.03 6.68
CA ALA A 496 3.41 -17.91 7.72
C ALA A 496 3.26 -19.13 8.66
N SER A 497 3.96 -20.25 8.42
CA SER A 497 3.69 -21.51 9.13
C SER A 497 4.28 -21.61 10.53
N LEU A 498 3.41 -22.00 11.47
CA LEU A 498 3.68 -22.27 12.89
C LEU A 498 4.02 -23.74 13.19
N VAL A 499 3.90 -24.64 12.22
CA VAL A 499 3.91 -26.10 12.48
C VAL A 499 5.26 -26.71 12.10
N ARG A 500 5.80 -27.52 13.04
CA ARG A 500 6.96 -28.45 12.97
C ARG A 500 7.74 -28.51 11.64
N GLY A 501 8.27 -27.41 11.14
CA GLY A 501 9.08 -27.45 9.92
C GLY A 501 9.32 -26.14 9.14
N TYR A 502 8.54 -25.07 9.33
CA TYR A 502 8.75 -23.79 8.63
C TYR A 502 8.60 -22.54 9.53
N THR A 503 8.88 -21.37 8.95
CA THR A 503 9.67 -20.24 9.46
C THR A 503 9.39 -19.78 10.90
N THR A 504 10.16 -20.32 11.83
CA THR A 504 10.55 -19.60 13.05
C THR A 504 11.86 -18.87 12.79
N PHE A 505 12.00 -17.64 13.25
CA PHE A 505 13.20 -16.84 13.01
C PHE A 505 13.72 -16.24 14.31
N PRO A 506 15.04 -16.02 14.46
CA PRO A 506 15.58 -15.33 15.61
C PRO A 506 14.97 -13.94 15.76
N ASP A 507 14.69 -13.51 17.00
CA ASP A 507 14.32 -12.13 17.28
C ASP A 507 15.33 -11.15 16.66
N ASN A 508 14.83 -9.98 16.26
CA ASN A 508 15.59 -8.94 15.57
C ASN A 508 16.18 -9.37 14.21
N THR A 509 15.56 -10.35 13.53
CA THR A 509 15.90 -10.68 12.13
C THR A 509 15.44 -9.57 11.18
N PRO A 510 16.32 -9.01 10.32
CA PRO A 510 15.92 -8.02 9.31
C PRO A 510 14.89 -8.58 8.31
N GLY A 511 13.91 -7.77 7.94
CA GLY A 511 12.82 -8.20 7.05
C GLY A 511 13.29 -8.56 5.64
N THR A 512 14.39 -7.97 5.17
CA THR A 512 15.06 -8.39 3.91
C THR A 512 15.44 -9.86 3.88
N LYS A 513 15.78 -10.47 5.02
CA LYS A 513 16.08 -11.91 5.09
C LYS A 513 14.82 -12.76 4.94
N LEU A 514 13.70 -12.31 5.51
CA LEU A 514 12.42 -13.02 5.41
C LEU A 514 11.80 -12.91 4.01
N ASP A 515 12.00 -11.78 3.30
CA ASP A 515 11.62 -11.63 1.89
C ASP A 515 12.26 -12.72 1.01
N ALA A 516 13.55 -12.99 1.21
CA ALA A 516 14.26 -14.05 0.49
C ALA A 516 13.70 -15.45 0.80
N VAL A 517 13.23 -15.71 2.03
CA VAL A 517 12.61 -16.99 2.42
C VAL A 517 11.31 -17.23 1.65
N CYS A 518 10.46 -16.21 1.55
CA CYS A 518 9.21 -16.29 0.77
C CYS A 518 9.50 -16.54 -0.73
N ARG A 519 10.41 -15.74 -1.31
CA ARG A 519 10.79 -15.85 -2.73
C ARG A 519 11.47 -17.16 -3.08
N ALA A 520 12.19 -17.79 -2.15
CA ALA A 520 12.87 -19.05 -2.42
C ALA A 520 11.93 -20.15 -2.92
N SER A 521 10.66 -20.17 -2.49
CA SER A 521 9.67 -21.09 -3.07
C SER A 521 9.36 -20.74 -4.53
N MET A 522 9.09 -19.46 -4.81
CA MET A 522 8.77 -18.96 -6.15
C MET A 522 9.91 -19.17 -7.16
N TRP A 523 11.14 -18.87 -6.76
CA TRP A 523 12.33 -18.98 -7.62
C TRP A 523 12.66 -20.41 -8.02
N ARG A 524 12.36 -21.42 -7.17
CA ARG A 524 12.53 -22.83 -7.55
C ARG A 524 11.67 -23.22 -8.76
N ASP A 525 10.50 -22.59 -8.90
CA ASP A 525 9.63 -22.75 -10.06
C ASP A 525 9.83 -21.66 -11.12
N ARG A 526 10.91 -20.88 -11.01
CA ARG A 526 11.29 -19.80 -11.96
C ARG A 526 10.24 -18.68 -12.06
N ARG A 527 9.54 -18.41 -10.96
CA ARG A 527 8.57 -17.31 -10.81
C ARG A 527 9.11 -16.25 -9.85
N ASP A 528 8.69 -15.00 -10.00
CA ASP A 528 9.00 -13.90 -9.08
C ASP A 528 7.86 -12.85 -9.09
N PHE A 529 7.91 -11.89 -8.16
CA PHE A 529 6.95 -10.78 -8.08
C PHE A 529 7.65 -9.43 -7.81
N PRO A 530 7.26 -8.33 -8.48
CA PRO A 530 8.06 -7.11 -8.53
C PRO A 530 7.74 -6.09 -7.41
N HIS A 531 7.24 -6.54 -6.26
CA HIS A 531 6.99 -5.77 -5.03
C HIS A 531 7.57 -6.51 -3.81
N GLY A 532 7.53 -5.91 -2.61
CA GLY A 532 7.98 -6.56 -1.38
C GLY A 532 7.07 -7.72 -0.95
N THR A 533 7.58 -8.64 -0.12
CA THR A 533 6.77 -9.70 0.51
C THR A 533 5.79 -9.15 1.55
N GLY A 534 6.07 -7.98 2.13
CA GLY A 534 5.13 -7.30 3.03
C GLY A 534 5.69 -6.03 3.66
N HIS A 535 4.84 -5.33 4.41
CA HIS A 535 5.14 -4.08 5.10
C HIS A 535 4.60 -4.11 6.55
N GLY A 536 5.03 -3.16 7.39
CA GLY A 536 4.38 -2.98 8.69
C GLY A 536 2.98 -2.39 8.53
N VAL A 537 2.11 -2.63 9.52
CA VAL A 537 0.75 -2.07 9.58
C VAL A 537 0.55 -1.35 10.92
N GLY A 538 0.09 -0.10 10.85
CA GLY A 538 -0.15 0.75 12.01
C GLY A 538 -1.46 0.44 12.75
N ALA A 539 -1.53 0.85 14.02
CA ALA A 539 -2.74 0.68 14.84
C ALA A 539 -3.62 1.93 14.76
N ASN A 540 -4.63 1.93 13.87
CA ASN A 540 -5.40 3.12 13.49
C ASN A 540 -4.44 4.21 12.98
N LEU A 541 -3.51 3.84 12.11
CA LEU A 541 -2.47 4.70 11.53
C LEU A 541 -2.26 4.30 10.05
N CYS A 542 -1.05 4.41 9.51
CA CYS A 542 -0.75 4.04 8.14
C CYS A 542 -1.01 2.55 7.92
N VAL A 543 -1.61 2.20 6.79
CA VAL A 543 -1.63 0.80 6.33
C VAL A 543 -0.21 0.33 5.97
N HIS A 544 0.59 1.21 5.35
CA HIS A 544 2.03 1.01 5.14
C HIS A 544 2.85 1.74 6.21
N GLU A 545 3.21 1.02 7.27
CA GLU A 545 3.92 1.57 8.42
C GLU A 545 5.40 1.14 8.45
N GLY A 546 6.31 2.12 8.38
CA GLY A 546 7.73 1.92 8.66
C GLY A 546 8.05 1.82 10.17
N PRO A 547 9.31 1.52 10.53
CA PRO A 547 10.47 1.34 9.66
C PRO A 547 10.70 -0.14 9.30
N ILE A 548 9.80 -1.03 9.70
CA ILE A 548 9.87 -2.46 9.41
C ILE A 548 9.15 -2.81 8.11
N GLY A 549 9.59 -3.87 7.45
CA GLY A 549 9.03 -4.36 6.19
C GLY A 549 9.90 -5.44 5.58
N MET A 550 9.30 -6.28 4.73
CA MET A 550 9.95 -7.44 4.09
C MET A 550 10.11 -7.17 2.60
N SER A 551 11.24 -6.57 2.21
CA SER A 551 11.54 -6.30 0.80
C SER A 551 13.04 -6.19 0.57
N GLY A 552 13.56 -6.94 -0.41
CA GLY A 552 14.97 -6.87 -0.81
C GLY A 552 15.47 -5.48 -1.21
N ARG A 553 14.58 -4.56 -1.63
CA ARG A 553 14.95 -3.18 -1.99
C ARG A 553 15.35 -2.33 -0.79
N ARG A 554 14.88 -2.66 0.42
CA ARG A 554 15.10 -1.85 1.64
C ARG A 554 16.55 -1.81 2.08
N SER A 555 17.27 -2.93 1.95
CA SER A 555 18.69 -3.02 2.35
C SER A 555 19.54 -1.98 1.60
N GLN A 556 19.33 -1.84 0.29
CA GLN A 556 20.04 -0.87 -0.53
C GLN A 556 19.72 0.57 -0.11
N THR A 557 18.44 0.90 0.06
CA THR A 557 18.00 2.25 0.45
C THR A 557 18.56 2.68 1.81
N LEU A 558 18.52 1.81 2.83
CA LEU A 558 19.02 2.13 4.16
C LEU A 558 20.55 2.19 4.20
N SER A 559 21.23 1.27 3.52
CA SER A 559 22.71 1.28 3.44
C SER A 559 23.25 2.53 2.74
N ALA A 560 22.54 3.04 1.72
CA ALA A 560 22.92 4.26 0.99
C ALA A 560 22.94 5.52 1.86
N ILE A 561 22.25 5.50 3.00
CA ILE A 561 22.22 6.60 3.98
C ILE A 561 22.91 6.21 5.31
N GLY A 562 23.66 5.10 5.34
CA GLY A 562 24.40 4.65 6.52
C GLY A 562 23.55 4.13 7.68
N VAL A 563 22.29 3.78 7.42
CA VAL A 563 21.34 3.29 8.43
C VAL A 563 21.30 1.77 8.42
N THR A 564 21.38 1.16 9.60
CA THR A 564 21.21 -0.29 9.75
C THR A 564 19.73 -0.66 9.72
N GLU A 565 19.36 -1.69 8.97
CA GLU A 565 17.98 -2.17 8.91
C GLU A 565 17.51 -2.68 10.29
N PRO A 566 16.39 -2.16 10.83
CA PRO A 566 15.84 -2.66 12.08
C PRO A 566 15.26 -4.06 11.90
N GLY A 567 15.48 -4.92 12.89
CA GLY A 567 14.94 -6.27 12.88
C GLY A 567 13.46 -6.32 13.29
N ILE A 568 12.80 -7.40 12.88
CA ILE A 568 11.43 -7.72 13.28
C ILE A 568 11.45 -8.26 14.70
N ARG A 569 10.55 -7.73 15.54
CA ARG A 569 10.42 -8.04 16.97
C ARG A 569 9.00 -8.46 17.31
N LYS A 570 8.84 -9.12 18.46
CA LYS A 570 7.53 -9.47 19.04
C LYS A 570 6.59 -8.26 19.10
N ASN A 571 5.30 -8.51 18.90
CA ASN A 571 4.20 -7.54 18.85
C ASN A 571 4.28 -6.52 17.69
N MET A 572 5.19 -6.68 16.73
CA MET A 572 5.04 -5.99 15.46
C MET A 572 3.90 -6.60 14.65
N VAL A 573 3.26 -5.78 13.82
CA VAL A 573 2.20 -6.22 12.91
C VAL A 573 2.67 -5.92 11.48
N LEU A 574 2.61 -6.93 10.61
CA LEU A 574 3.07 -6.87 9.22
C LEU A 574 2.06 -7.51 8.27
N THR A 575 2.20 -7.31 6.96
CA THR A 575 1.57 -8.15 5.93
C THR A 575 2.50 -9.29 5.48
N ILE A 576 1.92 -10.37 4.99
CA ILE A 576 2.58 -11.37 4.13
C ILE A 576 1.74 -11.47 2.87
N GLU A 577 2.24 -10.99 1.74
CA GLU A 577 1.46 -10.72 0.52
C GLU A 577 2.16 -11.14 -0.79
N PRO A 578 2.73 -12.35 -0.91
CA PRO A 578 3.33 -12.75 -2.19
C PRO A 578 2.31 -12.72 -3.33
N GLY A 579 2.82 -12.50 -4.55
CA GLY A 579 1.99 -12.47 -5.75
C GLY A 579 2.64 -13.17 -6.95
N TYR A 580 1.88 -13.25 -8.04
CA TYR A 580 2.35 -13.63 -9.36
C TYR A 580 1.48 -12.96 -10.42
N TYR A 581 2.11 -12.27 -11.37
CA TYR A 581 1.41 -11.42 -12.34
C TYR A 581 1.85 -11.78 -13.74
N LEU A 582 0.96 -12.46 -14.47
CA LEU A 582 1.22 -12.87 -15.84
C LEU A 582 0.60 -11.84 -16.78
N THR A 583 1.44 -10.96 -17.33
CA THR A 583 1.03 -9.86 -18.20
C THR A 583 0.12 -10.33 -19.33
N GLY A 584 -1.04 -9.69 -19.47
CA GLY A 584 -2.03 -10.02 -20.49
C GLY A 584 -2.88 -11.27 -20.19
N LYS A 585 -2.68 -11.96 -19.04
CA LYS A 585 -3.56 -13.07 -18.61
C LYS A 585 -4.30 -12.81 -17.31
N TYR A 586 -3.60 -12.79 -16.17
CA TYR A 586 -4.19 -12.60 -14.84
C TYR A 586 -3.11 -12.29 -13.81
N GLY A 587 -3.51 -11.91 -12.60
CA GLY A 587 -2.62 -11.82 -11.46
C GLY A 587 -3.25 -12.41 -10.22
N ILE A 588 -2.38 -12.87 -9.32
CA ILE A 588 -2.71 -13.51 -8.07
C ILE A 588 -1.91 -12.79 -6.98
N ARG A 589 -2.55 -12.44 -5.87
CA ARG A 589 -1.90 -12.00 -4.64
C ARG A 589 -2.68 -12.55 -3.47
N LEU A 590 -1.96 -13.05 -2.46
CA LEU A 590 -2.56 -13.69 -1.30
C LEU A 590 -1.97 -13.08 -0.04
N GLU A 591 -2.80 -12.33 0.68
CA GLU A 591 -2.33 -11.46 1.72
C GLU A 591 -3.06 -11.63 3.05
N ASN A 592 -2.27 -11.65 4.12
CA ASN A 592 -2.77 -11.56 5.47
C ASN A 592 -1.96 -10.53 6.24
N VAL A 593 -2.64 -9.75 7.08
CA VAL A 593 -2.02 -9.10 8.23
C VAL A 593 -1.68 -10.18 9.27
N VAL A 594 -0.47 -10.12 9.80
CA VAL A 594 0.10 -11.04 10.78
C VAL A 594 0.70 -10.28 11.96
N LEU A 595 0.53 -10.83 13.16
CA LEU A 595 1.16 -10.40 14.40
C LEU A 595 2.41 -11.26 14.66
N VAL A 596 3.52 -10.63 15.02
CA VAL A 596 4.72 -11.32 15.45
C VAL A 596 4.58 -11.80 16.88
N VAL A 597 4.68 -13.10 17.10
CA VAL A 597 4.50 -13.76 18.39
C VAL A 597 5.73 -14.60 18.74
N ASP A 598 5.82 -15.03 19.99
CA ASP A 598 6.85 -16.00 20.38
C ASP A 598 6.68 -17.29 19.58
N SER A 599 7.79 -17.89 19.17
CA SER A 599 7.79 -19.22 18.59
C SER A 599 7.20 -20.24 19.59
N PRO A 600 6.31 -21.14 19.15
CA PRO A 600 5.82 -22.23 20.00
C PRO A 600 6.93 -23.26 20.32
N GLN A 601 8.05 -23.22 19.61
CA GLN A 601 9.23 -24.06 19.88
C GLN A 601 10.34 -23.22 20.55
N PRO A 602 10.91 -23.70 21.66
CA PRO A 602 12.03 -23.01 22.31
C PRO A 602 13.29 -23.08 21.44
N SER A 603 14.20 -22.13 21.65
CA SER A 603 15.53 -22.20 21.05
C SER A 603 16.29 -23.44 21.56
N ARG A 604 17.15 -24.01 20.70
CA ARG A 604 18.02 -25.13 21.09
C ARG A 604 19.15 -24.68 22.03
N ASP A 605 19.59 -23.44 21.88
CA ASP A 605 20.52 -22.75 22.77
C ASP A 605 19.80 -21.52 23.35
N THR A 606 19.85 -21.29 24.66
CA THR A 606 19.01 -20.29 25.35
C THR A 606 19.37 -18.83 25.06
N ALA A 607 20.22 -18.55 24.06
CA ALA A 607 20.81 -17.24 23.83
C ALA A 607 19.88 -16.26 23.08
N THR A 608 19.08 -16.74 22.12
CA THR A 608 18.22 -15.87 21.30
C THR A 608 16.80 -16.43 21.24
N PRO A 609 15.77 -15.66 21.62
CA PRO A 609 14.38 -16.08 21.44
C PRO A 609 14.05 -16.19 19.95
N PHE A 610 13.17 -17.14 19.62
CA PHE A 610 12.65 -17.28 18.27
C PHE A 610 11.21 -16.76 18.22
N LEU A 611 10.86 -16.20 17.07
CA LEU A 611 9.56 -15.61 16.78
C LEU A 611 8.87 -16.39 15.67
N SER A 612 7.56 -16.18 15.55
CA SER A 612 6.73 -16.66 14.46
C SER A 612 5.57 -15.69 14.20
N PHE A 613 4.64 -16.06 13.32
CA PHE A 613 3.52 -15.23 12.90
C PHE A 613 2.17 -15.82 13.31
N GLU A 614 1.30 -14.98 13.85
CA GLU A 614 -0.12 -15.25 14.08
C GLU A 614 -0.94 -14.47 13.03
N ALA A 615 -1.74 -15.15 12.21
CA ALA A 615 -2.62 -14.46 11.27
C ALA A 615 -3.71 -13.68 12.01
N LEU A 616 -3.79 -12.37 11.73
CA LEU A 616 -4.89 -11.50 12.18
C LEU A 616 -6.03 -11.52 11.16
N THR A 617 -5.70 -11.55 9.86
CA THR A 617 -6.69 -11.71 8.79
C THR A 617 -7.25 -13.13 8.76
N LEU A 618 -8.57 -13.26 8.86
CA LEU A 618 -9.30 -14.52 8.98
C LEU A 618 -10.28 -14.71 7.81
N VAL A 619 -9.78 -14.69 6.57
CA VAL A 619 -10.58 -14.90 5.35
C VAL A 619 -10.10 -16.18 4.65
N PRO A 620 -10.95 -17.16 4.30
CA PRO A 620 -10.49 -18.40 3.68
C PRO A 620 -9.70 -18.16 2.37
N PHE A 621 -8.64 -18.93 2.14
CA PHE A 621 -8.09 -19.14 0.79
C PHE A 621 -9.05 -20.07 0.01
N GLN A 622 -9.36 -19.74 -1.25
CA GLN A 622 -10.40 -20.42 -2.01
C GLN A 622 -9.98 -21.86 -2.37
N ARG A 623 -10.69 -22.86 -1.84
CA ARG A 623 -10.24 -24.27 -1.90
C ARG A 623 -10.14 -24.82 -3.33
N ARG A 624 -11.02 -24.37 -4.24
CA ARG A 624 -11.04 -24.82 -5.65
C ARG A 624 -9.80 -24.40 -6.45
N LEU A 625 -9.05 -23.40 -6.00
CA LEU A 625 -7.82 -22.94 -6.62
C LEU A 625 -6.56 -23.63 -6.03
N ILE A 626 -6.73 -24.56 -5.09
CA ILE A 626 -5.61 -25.21 -4.38
C ILE A 626 -5.45 -26.65 -4.89
N ASN A 627 -4.32 -26.92 -5.54
CA ASN A 627 -3.88 -28.27 -5.83
C ASN A 627 -3.10 -28.84 -4.64
N ALA A 628 -3.77 -29.61 -3.78
CA ALA A 628 -3.16 -30.22 -2.60
C ALA A 628 -1.94 -31.10 -2.94
N ALA A 629 -1.82 -31.65 -4.15
CA ALA A 629 -0.69 -32.48 -4.55
C ALA A 629 0.62 -31.67 -4.78
N MET A 630 0.53 -30.35 -4.99
CA MET A 630 1.70 -29.46 -5.12
C MET A 630 2.21 -28.95 -3.77
N LEU A 631 1.39 -29.08 -2.71
CA LEU A 631 1.73 -28.66 -1.36
C LEU A 631 2.48 -29.78 -0.64
N ASP A 632 3.49 -29.41 0.13
CA ASP A 632 4.08 -30.36 1.08
C ASP A 632 3.15 -30.57 2.29
N LYS A 633 3.43 -31.61 3.08
CA LYS A 633 2.58 -31.99 4.23
C LYS A 633 2.42 -30.85 5.24
N GLU A 634 3.44 -30.02 5.40
CA GLU A 634 3.41 -28.91 6.36
C GLU A 634 2.57 -27.74 5.84
N ALA A 635 2.65 -27.43 4.54
CA ALA A 635 1.79 -26.44 3.90
C ALA A 635 0.31 -26.86 3.95
N ILE A 636 -0.01 -28.13 3.67
CA ILE A 636 -1.38 -28.65 3.81
C ILE A 636 -1.88 -28.45 5.24
N LYS A 637 -1.08 -28.89 6.23
CA LYS A 637 -1.43 -28.77 7.64
C LYS A 637 -1.58 -27.32 8.08
N TRP A 638 -0.77 -26.40 7.55
CA TRP A 638 -0.91 -24.98 7.81
C TRP A 638 -2.23 -24.43 7.25
N VAL A 639 -2.56 -24.72 6.00
CA VAL A 639 -3.82 -24.28 5.38
C VAL A 639 -5.02 -24.81 6.16
N ASP A 640 -5.05 -26.10 6.50
CA ASP A 640 -6.12 -26.70 7.28
C ASP A 640 -6.24 -26.06 8.68
N SER A 641 -5.11 -25.80 9.34
CA SER A 641 -5.09 -25.15 10.65
C SER A 641 -5.55 -23.69 10.58
N TYR A 642 -5.18 -22.98 9.51
CA TYR A 642 -5.63 -21.62 9.24
C TYR A 642 -7.14 -21.59 9.00
N HIS A 643 -7.65 -22.43 8.11
CA HIS A 643 -9.09 -22.55 7.83
C HIS A 643 -9.90 -22.95 9.06
N ALA A 644 -9.38 -23.85 9.91
CA ALA A 644 -10.01 -24.19 11.19
C ALA A 644 -10.12 -22.98 12.13
N LYS A 645 -9.08 -22.15 12.23
CA LYS A 645 -9.13 -20.89 13.01
C LYS A 645 -10.14 -19.90 12.44
N VAL A 646 -10.18 -19.74 11.11
CA VAL A 646 -11.17 -18.90 10.43
C VAL A 646 -12.58 -19.35 10.78
N ARG A 647 -12.86 -20.65 10.64
CA ARG A 647 -14.13 -21.26 11.01
C ARG A 647 -14.51 -20.97 12.45
N GLU A 648 -13.61 -21.27 13.39
CA GLU A 648 -13.87 -21.10 14.82
C GLU A 648 -14.22 -19.64 15.18
N HIS A 649 -13.38 -18.68 14.79
CA HIS A 649 -13.50 -17.30 15.23
C HIS A 649 -14.68 -16.59 14.55
N LEU A 650 -14.83 -16.76 13.23
CA LEU A 650 -15.94 -16.13 12.51
C LEU A 650 -17.28 -16.73 12.91
N LEU A 651 -17.39 -18.06 13.04
CA LEU A 651 -18.66 -18.68 13.45
C LEU A 651 -19.02 -18.36 14.91
N THR A 652 -18.04 -18.17 15.78
CA THR A 652 -18.29 -17.66 17.15
C THR A 652 -18.91 -16.26 17.11
N ARG A 653 -18.37 -15.36 16.26
CA ARG A 653 -18.94 -14.02 16.09
C ARG A 653 -20.35 -14.07 15.47
N VAL A 654 -20.56 -14.89 14.45
CA VAL A 654 -21.88 -15.09 13.82
C VAL A 654 -22.89 -15.63 14.84
N ALA A 655 -22.50 -16.58 15.69
CA ALA A 655 -23.37 -17.11 16.74
C ALA A 655 -23.74 -16.03 17.77
N PHE A 656 -22.77 -15.22 18.20
CA PHE A 656 -23.02 -14.10 19.11
C PHE A 656 -24.03 -13.08 18.54
N GLU A 657 -23.93 -12.74 17.25
CA GLU A 657 -24.90 -11.86 16.58
C GLU A 657 -26.32 -12.48 16.50
N ALA A 658 -26.40 -13.82 16.42
CA ALA A 658 -27.65 -14.56 16.32
C ALA A 658 -28.44 -14.62 17.64
N GLU A 659 -27.76 -14.57 18.80
CA GLU A 659 -28.34 -14.86 20.12
C GLU A 659 -29.56 -14.00 20.48
N HIS A 660 -29.76 -12.84 19.84
CA HIS A 660 -30.83 -11.89 20.20
C HIS A 660 -31.89 -11.70 19.12
N LYS A 661 -31.60 -12.04 17.85
CA LYS A 661 -32.47 -11.73 16.70
C LYS A 661 -32.63 -12.87 15.69
N GLY A 662 -31.94 -13.99 15.90
CA GLY A 662 -31.78 -15.03 14.88
C GLY A 662 -30.88 -14.56 13.73
N LEU A 663 -30.58 -15.47 12.80
CA LEU A 663 -29.81 -15.15 11.61
C LEU A 663 -30.74 -14.68 10.49
N SER A 664 -30.39 -13.55 9.88
CA SER A 664 -30.92 -13.12 8.59
C SER A 664 -30.52 -14.09 7.47
N VAL A 665 -31.19 -13.98 6.32
CA VAL A 665 -30.86 -14.79 5.13
C VAL A 665 -29.43 -14.55 4.66
N ALA A 666 -28.96 -13.30 4.67
CA ALA A 666 -27.60 -12.98 4.24
C ALA A 666 -26.54 -13.54 5.19
N ARG A 667 -26.76 -13.44 6.51
CA ARG A 667 -25.85 -14.01 7.51
C ARG A 667 -25.85 -15.53 7.50
N GLU A 668 -27.00 -16.17 7.26
CA GLU A 668 -27.12 -17.62 7.05
C GLU A 668 -26.29 -18.09 5.84
N ARG A 669 -26.36 -17.36 4.72
CA ARG A 669 -25.50 -17.58 3.53
C ARG A 669 -24.03 -17.51 3.92
N THR A 670 -23.59 -16.42 4.56
CA THR A 670 -22.19 -16.27 4.97
C THR A 670 -21.73 -17.39 5.89
N ARG A 671 -22.56 -17.80 6.86
CA ARG A 671 -22.26 -18.91 7.78
C ARG A 671 -22.01 -20.22 7.02
N ASN A 672 -22.90 -20.56 6.08
CA ASN A 672 -22.80 -21.79 5.30
C ASN A 672 -21.61 -21.74 4.33
N TRP A 673 -21.33 -20.57 3.76
CA TRP A 673 -20.15 -20.31 2.94
C TRP A 673 -18.85 -20.53 3.72
N ILE A 674 -18.73 -19.96 4.93
CA ILE A 674 -17.56 -20.15 5.80
C ILE A 674 -17.35 -21.63 6.08
N LEU A 675 -18.41 -22.38 6.43
CA LEU A 675 -18.31 -23.83 6.66
C LEU A 675 -17.74 -24.55 5.44
N ARG A 676 -18.27 -24.28 4.24
CA ARG A 676 -17.82 -24.90 2.99
C ARG A 676 -16.36 -24.59 2.63
N GLU A 677 -15.98 -23.31 2.71
CA GLU A 677 -14.65 -22.83 2.29
C GLU A 677 -13.56 -23.12 3.32
N THR A 678 -13.91 -23.62 4.50
CA THR A 678 -12.94 -23.98 5.57
C THR A 678 -12.86 -25.48 5.85
N GLU A 679 -13.50 -26.32 5.04
CA GLU A 679 -13.31 -27.77 5.14
C GLU A 679 -11.84 -28.15 4.82
N PRO A 680 -11.26 -29.17 5.47
CA PRO A 680 -9.90 -29.60 5.20
C PRO A 680 -9.62 -29.90 3.72
N LEU A 681 -8.38 -29.74 3.29
CA LEU A 681 -7.96 -30.09 1.95
C LEU A 681 -7.99 -31.62 1.76
N CYS A 682 -8.64 -32.08 0.69
CA CYS A 682 -8.64 -33.50 0.34
C CYS A 682 -7.30 -33.90 -0.29
N VAL A 683 -6.48 -34.67 0.44
CA VAL A 683 -5.30 -35.31 -0.13
C VAL A 683 -5.76 -36.60 -0.82
N SER A 684 -6.03 -36.57 -2.13
CA SER A 684 -6.32 -37.80 -2.85
C SER A 684 -5.07 -38.67 -2.91
N SER A 685 -5.04 -39.72 -2.08
CA SER A 685 -4.20 -40.87 -2.38
C SER A 685 -4.82 -41.55 -3.61
N THR A 686 -4.13 -41.50 -4.75
CA THR A 686 -4.48 -42.03 -6.08
C THR A 686 -5.13 -41.04 -7.04
N SER A 687 -4.46 -40.89 -8.19
CA SER A 687 -4.90 -40.19 -9.39
C SER A 687 -6.13 -40.89 -9.98
N SER A 688 -7.31 -40.36 -9.67
CA SER A 688 -8.48 -40.50 -10.52
C SER A 688 -9.37 -39.29 -10.30
N PHE A 689 -9.26 -38.30 -11.19
CA PHE A 689 -10.25 -37.24 -11.33
C PHE A 689 -11.60 -37.88 -11.68
N ASN A 690 -12.49 -38.01 -10.70
CA ASN A 690 -13.89 -38.32 -10.95
C ASN A 690 -14.67 -37.01 -10.96
N PHE A 691 -14.76 -36.39 -12.14
CA PHE A 691 -15.82 -35.41 -12.41
C PHE A 691 -17.17 -36.13 -12.29
N ARG A 692 -17.96 -35.78 -11.27
CA ARG A 692 -19.40 -36.07 -11.30
C ARG A 692 -20.04 -35.14 -12.33
N LEU A 693 -20.11 -35.60 -13.57
CA LEU A 693 -21.08 -35.06 -14.52
C LEU A 693 -22.49 -35.37 -13.99
N ARG A 694 -23.31 -34.34 -13.78
CA ARG A 694 -24.76 -34.51 -13.65
C ARG A 694 -25.26 -34.97 -15.01
N SER A 695 -25.91 -36.13 -15.05
CA SER A 695 -26.58 -36.67 -16.24
C SER A 695 -27.76 -35.77 -16.63
N ASP A 696 -27.84 -35.39 -17.91
CA ASP A 696 -29.09 -34.93 -18.50
C ASP A 696 -30.06 -36.11 -18.68
N GLU A 697 -31.36 -35.80 -18.82
CA GLU A 697 -32.47 -36.75 -18.92
C GLU A 697 -32.55 -37.54 -20.24
N THR A 698 -31.46 -37.71 -20.99
CA THR A 698 -31.49 -38.49 -22.23
C THR A 698 -30.56 -39.69 -22.15
N GLY A 699 -31.06 -40.79 -21.56
CA GLY A 699 -30.34 -42.05 -21.37
C GLY A 699 -29.75 -42.68 -22.64
N ARG A 700 -28.56 -42.24 -23.05
CA ARG A 700 -27.74 -42.90 -24.08
C ARG A 700 -26.34 -43.18 -23.54
N ASN A 701 -26.04 -44.47 -23.42
CA ASN A 701 -24.72 -45.01 -23.12
C ASN A 701 -23.71 -44.62 -24.20
N ILE A 702 -22.58 -44.02 -23.81
CA ILE A 702 -21.38 -43.94 -24.66
C ILE A 702 -20.31 -44.78 -23.97
N GLN A 703 -19.93 -45.89 -24.60
CA GLN A 703 -18.84 -46.77 -24.16
C GLN A 703 -17.49 -46.04 -24.25
N ALA A 704 -16.72 -46.09 -23.17
CA ALA A 704 -15.33 -45.65 -23.15
C ALA A 704 -14.44 -46.64 -23.91
N LEU A 705 -13.66 -46.14 -24.86
CA LEU A 705 -12.55 -46.87 -25.46
C LEU A 705 -11.27 -46.42 -24.75
N THR A 706 -10.69 -47.32 -23.96
CA THR A 706 -9.38 -47.15 -23.32
C THR A 706 -8.29 -47.57 -24.32
N ILE A 707 -7.34 -46.69 -24.61
CA ILE A 707 -6.05 -47.06 -25.23
C ILE A 707 -4.94 -46.50 -24.34
N TRP A 708 -3.98 -47.38 -24.06
CA TRP A 708 -2.90 -47.32 -23.07
C TRP A 708 -1.92 -46.16 -23.22
#